data_AF-A0A1Q7VW87-F1
#
_entry.id   AF-A0A1Q7VW87-F1
#
_cell.length_a   1.000
_cell.length_b   1.000
_cell.length_c   1.000
_cell.angle_alpha   90.00
_cell.angle_beta   90.00
_cell.angle_gamma   90.00
#
_symmetry.space_group_name_H-M   'P 1'
#
loop_
_entity.id
_entity.type
_entity.pdbx_description
1 polymer ?
#
loop_
_entity_poly.entity_id
_entity_poly.type
_entity_poly.pdbx_seq_one_letter_code
_entity_poly.pdbx_strand_id
1 'polypeptide(L)'
;MFLPWVREGAAAGIQTPDMTADQAGIVSVKVKLQVNSADEIEHQVRLYGPGDVIGIDPQQVVRTEPRHLATDFEPNYFPAIEFDRPDFPWLFTPAKANDAGKLRPWLCLIVVRKQEGVTLRVDRSLLLAVLEVKTPERELPDLSESWAWAHAQVAGTSLNSVKTSLAGDPALTVSRLLCPRRLDPLTDYPADEQPPLKPAWVFGAQPSGPVKLPVYFHWEFRTGTGGDFESLVMLLKAHPMPETVGKRPIDISHPGFAIPGQPDPDAKGTTLGLEGALRAVETKPDEWPKETRVPFQTALQKILNTPWDTATNETAQNDPIVGPPIYGCWQAARHTVQITPPPPLNWLDELNLDPRHRAVAALGTQVVQTEQEQLVASAWEQLGEIERINQMRRQAQLGRAVNGVYHLKHFSRFSQETLLKVIAPAQARVVVEPAATTGTRALLSTKIALSSLPSNAVAAPLRRFTSPRGTISTRFLTAGAPSIAIVAKLSTFTPLALIQTKPVGLVTINQVSETQGSTVPLKQTVLFERISKVLDTGPRLGDFTIVAEAFEPKRTLLSFKPRLPDSRDADMFRKVVKANQDYLDKLFQPPKTDPVSPIDPDIKGRLLQSLNPEKTIYARVKASLVLASGAESPSDLLEPILDAPTFPQPMYEALRDLSQDLMLPSLEHVPPNTVALLETNSRFVEAFLVGLNAELSSELLWRNFPTDQRGTYFKQFWDASDGSPQSDIEPISQWRDRLLGQNTPRSSGKLVLIIRGELLRRYPNSVIYAVRAVKPQPNAKLDLSTKPEDERHPLFRGTLKPDVTFLGFNLTDAEALGKPPNDPNG
;
A
#
# COMPACT_ATOMS: atom_id res chain seq x y z
N MET A 1 30.91 -12.98 0.68
CA MET A 1 31.25 -14.24 -0.02
C MET A 1 32.47 -14.85 0.65
N PHE A 2 32.55 -16.17 0.72
CA PHE A 2 33.70 -16.90 1.25
C PHE A 2 34.41 -17.67 0.12
N LEU A 3 35.73 -17.67 0.13
CA LEU A 3 36.60 -18.35 -0.84
C LEU A 3 37.55 -19.29 -0.07
N PRO A 4 37.76 -20.54 -0.51
CA PRO A 4 38.59 -21.51 0.20
C PRO A 4 40.09 -21.17 0.15
N TRP A 5 40.51 -20.37 -0.84
CA TRP A 5 41.84 -19.76 -0.94
C TRP A 5 41.83 -18.62 -1.95
N VAL A 6 42.82 -17.72 -1.85
CA VAL A 6 43.09 -16.64 -2.82
C VAL A 6 44.60 -16.61 -3.08
N ARG A 7 45.00 -16.31 -4.33
CA ARG A 7 46.41 -16.12 -4.72
C ARG A 7 46.56 -15.00 -5.73
N GLU A 8 47.61 -14.21 -5.58
CA GLU A 8 47.92 -13.08 -6.45
C GLU A 8 49.33 -13.17 -7.05
N GLY A 9 49.63 -12.29 -8.02
CA GLY A 9 50.96 -12.13 -8.60
C GLY A 9 51.58 -13.43 -9.13
N ALA A 10 52.90 -13.58 -8.92
CA ALA A 10 53.65 -14.74 -9.41
C ALA A 10 53.23 -16.07 -8.76
N ALA A 11 52.63 -16.04 -7.56
CA ALA A 11 52.19 -17.25 -6.85
C ALA A 11 51.04 -17.97 -7.57
N ALA A 12 50.23 -17.25 -8.36
CA ALA A 12 49.21 -17.84 -9.23
C ALA A 12 49.81 -18.68 -10.40
N GLY A 13 51.10 -18.53 -10.71
CA GLY A 13 51.79 -19.29 -11.76
C GLY A 13 52.28 -20.69 -11.35
N ILE A 14 52.24 -21.02 -10.06
CA ILE A 14 52.76 -22.29 -9.52
C ILE A 14 52.00 -23.51 -10.08
N GLN A 15 52.74 -24.54 -10.51
CA GLN A 15 52.15 -25.74 -11.12
C GLN A 15 52.28 -27.03 -10.30
N THR A 16 53.12 -27.07 -9.26
CA THR A 16 53.27 -28.22 -8.37
C THR A 16 52.01 -28.36 -7.50
N PRO A 17 51.25 -29.47 -7.55
CA PRO A 17 50.08 -29.66 -6.69
C PRO A 17 50.48 -29.79 -5.22
N ASP A 18 49.57 -29.41 -4.31
CA ASP A 18 49.71 -29.61 -2.88
C ASP A 18 49.32 -31.03 -2.44
N MET A 19 49.60 -31.36 -1.18
CA MET A 19 49.37 -32.67 -0.53
C MET A 19 50.21 -33.82 -1.11
N THR A 20 51.35 -33.54 -1.74
CA THR A 20 52.37 -34.56 -2.02
C THR A 20 53.17 -34.88 -0.74
N ALA A 21 53.66 -36.13 -0.63
CA ALA A 21 54.39 -36.59 0.55
C ALA A 21 55.71 -35.83 0.78
N ASP A 22 56.43 -35.55 -0.31
CA ASP A 22 57.69 -34.79 -0.33
C ASP A 22 57.52 -33.38 -0.90
N GLN A 23 56.53 -32.63 -0.40
CA GLN A 23 56.29 -31.25 -0.81
C GLN A 23 57.54 -30.39 -0.54
N ALA A 24 58.13 -29.82 -1.60
CA ALA A 24 59.27 -28.93 -1.47
C ALA A 24 58.86 -27.59 -0.85
N GLY A 25 59.62 -27.09 0.12
CA GLY A 25 59.38 -25.81 0.80
C GLY A 25 59.70 -24.55 -0.03
N ILE A 26 60.14 -24.72 -1.29
CA ILE A 26 60.53 -23.66 -2.23
C ILE A 26 60.01 -24.06 -3.61
N VAL A 27 59.60 -23.09 -4.44
CA VAL A 27 59.18 -23.35 -5.82
C VAL A 27 59.72 -22.29 -6.79
N SER A 28 59.99 -22.71 -8.02
CA SER A 28 60.36 -21.83 -9.13
C SER A 28 59.20 -21.70 -10.11
N VAL A 29 58.91 -20.49 -10.55
CA VAL A 29 57.92 -20.19 -11.60
C VAL A 29 58.65 -19.82 -12.89
N LYS A 30 58.20 -20.34 -14.03
CA LYS A 30 58.66 -19.95 -15.36
C LYS A 30 58.10 -18.57 -15.69
N VAL A 31 58.96 -17.56 -15.74
CA VAL A 31 58.61 -16.20 -16.17
C VAL A 31 59.13 -16.02 -17.59
N LYS A 32 58.28 -15.47 -18.45
CA LYS A 32 58.65 -15.11 -19.82
C LYS A 32 58.81 -13.61 -19.94
N LEU A 33 59.89 -13.17 -20.58
CA LEU A 33 60.21 -11.76 -20.79
C LEU A 33 60.33 -11.49 -22.29
N GLN A 34 59.59 -10.49 -22.76
CA GLN A 34 59.73 -9.93 -24.09
C GLN A 34 60.04 -8.44 -23.97
N VAL A 35 61.10 -7.98 -24.62
CA VAL A 35 61.53 -6.56 -24.63
C VAL A 35 61.55 -6.08 -26.08
N ASN A 36 60.88 -4.96 -26.36
CA ASN A 36 60.88 -4.29 -27.67
C ASN A 36 60.63 -5.23 -28.88
N SER A 37 59.69 -6.17 -28.72
CA SER A 37 59.32 -7.16 -29.74
C SER A 37 60.43 -8.12 -30.21
N ALA A 38 61.50 -8.29 -29.42
CA ALA A 38 62.47 -9.38 -29.60
C ALA A 38 61.84 -10.76 -29.31
N ASP A 39 62.58 -11.84 -29.55
CA ASP A 39 62.15 -13.19 -29.18
C ASP A 39 61.89 -13.34 -27.67
N GLU A 40 60.93 -14.20 -27.32
CA GLU A 40 60.46 -14.39 -25.95
C GLU A 40 61.44 -15.27 -25.14
N ILE A 41 62.10 -14.69 -24.13
CA ILE A 41 63.08 -15.38 -23.29
C ILE A 41 62.38 -15.94 -22.04
N GLU A 42 62.46 -17.26 -21.84
CA GLU A 42 61.95 -17.93 -20.64
C GLU A 42 63.05 -18.09 -19.58
N HIS A 43 62.79 -17.63 -18.35
CA HIS A 43 63.69 -17.77 -17.20
C HIS A 43 62.94 -18.35 -16.01
N GLN A 44 63.59 -19.20 -15.22
CA GLN A 44 63.01 -19.65 -13.94
C GLN A 44 63.30 -18.62 -12.84
N VAL A 45 62.26 -18.17 -12.16
CA VAL A 45 62.36 -17.27 -11.00
C VAL A 45 61.99 -18.07 -9.75
N ARG A 46 62.94 -18.21 -8.82
CA ARG A 46 62.67 -18.77 -7.48
C ARG A 46 61.76 -17.79 -6.72
N LEU A 47 60.68 -18.31 -6.14
CA LEU A 47 59.88 -17.58 -5.17
C LEU A 47 60.37 -17.85 -3.73
N TYR A 48 60.08 -16.93 -2.83
CA TYR A 48 60.26 -17.15 -1.39
C TYR A 48 59.25 -18.19 -0.89
N GLY A 49 59.69 -19.05 0.04
CA GLY A 49 58.85 -20.06 0.69
C GLY A 49 58.74 -19.87 2.20
N PRO A 50 58.04 -20.78 2.90
CA PRO A 50 57.82 -20.73 4.36
C PRO A 50 59.09 -20.49 5.19
N GLY A 51 60.19 -21.16 4.83
CA GLY A 51 61.47 -21.07 5.54
C GLY A 51 62.26 -19.79 5.28
N ASP A 52 61.83 -18.95 4.33
CA ASP A 52 62.45 -17.64 4.07
C ASP A 52 61.78 -16.51 4.91
N VAL A 53 60.69 -16.80 5.65
CA VAL A 53 59.92 -15.83 6.45
C VAL A 53 60.49 -15.69 7.88
N ILE A 54 60.98 -14.50 8.22
CA ILE A 54 61.63 -14.18 9.52
C ILE A 54 60.73 -13.44 10.53
N GLY A 55 59.46 -13.18 10.18
CA GLY A 55 58.54 -12.35 10.96
C GLY A 55 57.35 -11.90 10.10
N ILE A 56 56.27 -11.42 10.73
CA ILE A 56 55.16 -10.73 10.06
C ILE A 56 55.03 -9.31 10.61
N ASP A 57 54.47 -8.39 9.82
CA ASP A 57 54.11 -7.05 10.30
C ASP A 57 52.81 -7.13 11.12
N PRO A 58 52.78 -6.72 12.40
CA PRO A 58 51.54 -6.67 13.18
C PRO A 58 50.43 -5.83 12.55
N GLN A 59 50.74 -4.88 11.66
CA GLN A 59 49.75 -4.10 10.91
C GLN A 59 48.96 -4.92 9.90
N GLN A 60 49.41 -6.13 9.54
CA GLN A 60 48.60 -7.06 8.74
C GLN A 60 47.48 -7.70 9.56
N VAL A 61 47.56 -7.72 10.90
CA VAL A 61 46.53 -8.29 11.77
C VAL A 61 45.43 -7.26 12.03
N VAL A 62 44.25 -7.47 11.42
CA VAL A 62 43.07 -6.61 11.56
C VAL A 62 42.34 -6.89 12.88
N ARG A 63 42.23 -8.17 13.26
CA ARG A 63 41.46 -8.59 14.44
C ARG A 63 41.95 -9.93 15.00
N THR A 64 41.93 -10.06 16.32
CA THR A 64 41.94 -11.35 17.03
C THR A 64 40.59 -11.58 17.71
N GLU A 65 40.11 -12.81 17.64
CA GLU A 65 38.88 -13.26 18.28
C GLU A 65 39.15 -14.64 18.90
N PRO A 66 39.45 -14.75 20.21
CA PRO A 66 39.24 -13.75 21.25
C PRO A 66 40.23 -12.59 21.17
N ARG A 67 39.84 -11.41 21.67
CA ARG A 67 40.78 -10.30 21.87
C ARG A 67 41.85 -10.70 22.89
N HIS A 68 43.06 -10.15 22.76
CA HIS A 68 44.11 -10.35 23.76
C HIS A 68 43.64 -9.89 25.16
N LEU A 69 43.88 -10.75 26.16
CA LEU A 69 43.48 -10.61 27.56
C LEU A 69 41.95 -10.61 27.80
N ALA A 70 41.15 -11.08 26.85
CA ALA A 70 39.75 -11.42 27.12
C ALA A 70 39.66 -12.52 28.20
N THR A 71 38.75 -12.37 29.15
CA THR A 71 38.67 -13.22 30.36
C THR A 71 37.55 -14.25 30.36
N ASP A 72 36.59 -14.09 29.47
CA ASP A 72 35.23 -14.61 29.55
C ASP A 72 34.72 -15.18 28.22
N PHE A 73 35.62 -15.55 27.29
CA PHE A 73 35.26 -16.03 25.96
C PHE A 73 34.40 -17.30 26.01
N GLU A 74 33.41 -17.40 25.12
CA GLU A 74 32.48 -18.53 25.04
C GLU A 74 33.20 -19.77 24.46
N PRO A 75 33.29 -20.91 25.20
CA PRO A 75 34.12 -22.06 24.81
C PRO A 75 33.75 -22.74 23.49
N ASN A 76 32.53 -22.50 23.00
CA ASN A 76 31.95 -23.13 21.81
C ASN A 76 32.25 -22.39 20.49
N TYR A 77 32.92 -21.24 20.51
CA TYR A 77 33.44 -20.59 19.29
C TYR A 77 34.89 -20.99 19.01
N PHE A 78 35.24 -21.16 17.72
CA PHE A 78 36.62 -21.36 17.31
C PHE A 78 37.41 -20.04 17.39
N PRO A 79 38.59 -20.02 18.06
CA PRO A 79 39.51 -18.89 17.99
C PRO A 79 39.97 -18.59 16.56
N ALA A 80 40.15 -17.32 16.26
CA ALA A 80 40.43 -16.80 14.94
C ALA A 80 41.37 -15.59 14.95
N ILE A 81 42.08 -15.39 13.83
CA ILE A 81 42.85 -14.19 13.52
C ILE A 81 42.53 -13.77 12.08
N GLU A 82 42.38 -12.46 11.86
CA GLU A 82 42.00 -11.85 10.59
C GLU A 82 43.13 -10.97 10.04
N PHE A 83 43.39 -11.08 8.74
CA PHE A 83 44.41 -10.30 8.04
C PHE A 83 43.80 -9.43 6.95
N ASP A 84 44.40 -8.24 6.79
CA ASP A 84 44.06 -7.24 5.78
C ASP A 84 44.16 -7.81 4.36
N ARG A 85 45.27 -8.50 4.06
CA ARG A 85 45.46 -9.16 2.76
C ARG A 85 44.61 -10.44 2.64
N PRO A 86 43.80 -10.59 1.56
CA PRO A 86 42.99 -11.79 1.34
C PRO A 86 43.81 -13.03 0.92
N ASP A 87 45.01 -12.84 0.38
CA ASP A 87 45.92 -13.91 -0.05
C ASP A 87 46.97 -14.30 1.00
N PHE A 88 47.06 -13.58 2.12
CA PHE A 88 48.11 -13.75 3.13
C PHE A 88 48.30 -15.23 3.57
N PRO A 89 47.22 -16.02 3.81
CA PRO A 89 47.36 -17.42 4.17
C PRO A 89 48.01 -18.29 3.11
N TRP A 90 48.00 -17.91 1.83
CA TRP A 90 48.54 -18.71 0.71
C TRP A 90 49.70 -18.02 -0.04
N LEU A 91 50.16 -16.86 0.46
CA LEU A 91 51.20 -16.02 -0.14
C LEU A 91 52.49 -16.79 -0.46
N PHE A 92 53.09 -17.46 0.53
CA PHE A 92 54.32 -18.24 0.37
C PHE A 92 54.09 -19.75 0.14
N THR A 93 52.85 -20.23 -0.07
CA THR A 93 52.60 -21.67 -0.28
C THR A 93 53.29 -22.16 -1.56
N PRO A 94 54.30 -23.05 -1.52
CA PRO A 94 55.09 -23.47 -2.68
C PRO A 94 54.34 -24.49 -3.59
N ALA A 95 53.01 -24.49 -3.55
CA ALA A 95 52.14 -25.45 -4.20
C ALA A 95 50.87 -24.76 -4.75
N LYS A 96 50.18 -25.37 -5.71
CA LYS A 96 48.81 -25.02 -6.14
C LYS A 96 47.80 -25.98 -5.53
N ALA A 97 46.51 -25.59 -5.54
CA ALA A 97 45.44 -26.47 -5.09
C ALA A 97 45.46 -27.82 -5.83
N ASN A 98 45.13 -28.90 -5.11
CA ASN A 98 44.97 -30.22 -5.70
C ASN A 98 43.66 -30.34 -6.50
N ASP A 99 43.42 -31.50 -7.13
CA ASP A 99 42.24 -31.73 -7.99
C ASP A 99 40.90 -31.66 -7.22
N ALA A 100 40.93 -31.74 -5.88
CA ALA A 100 39.78 -31.53 -5.00
C ALA A 100 39.64 -30.05 -4.54
N GLY A 101 40.41 -29.13 -5.12
CA GLY A 101 40.39 -27.70 -4.82
C GLY A 101 41.07 -27.29 -3.51
N LYS A 102 41.74 -28.22 -2.81
CA LYS A 102 42.32 -27.98 -1.48
C LYS A 102 43.74 -27.43 -1.57
N LEU A 103 44.07 -26.44 -0.74
CA LEU A 103 45.39 -25.80 -0.64
C LEU A 103 45.71 -25.42 0.80
N ARG A 104 46.87 -25.83 1.31
CA ARG A 104 47.28 -25.57 2.70
C ARG A 104 47.83 -24.14 2.91
N PRO A 105 47.53 -23.52 4.07
CA PRO A 105 48.02 -22.19 4.45
C PRO A 105 49.52 -22.17 4.85
N TRP A 106 50.15 -20.98 5.00
CA TRP A 106 51.64 -20.81 5.17
C TRP A 106 52.24 -19.46 6.08
N LEU A 107 51.23 -19.75 7.02
CA LEU A 107 50.80 -19.56 8.43
C LEU A 107 49.92 -20.76 8.84
N CYS A 108 49.64 -20.92 10.14
CA CYS A 108 48.60 -21.77 10.76
C CYS A 108 48.34 -21.24 12.18
N LEU A 109 47.09 -21.12 12.61
CA LEU A 109 46.74 -20.74 13.99
C LEU A 109 46.58 -21.98 14.87
N ILE A 110 47.29 -22.03 15.99
CA ILE A 110 47.06 -23.01 17.05
C ILE A 110 46.67 -22.33 18.37
N VAL A 111 46.05 -23.10 19.25
CA VAL A 111 45.66 -22.69 20.62
C VAL A 111 45.98 -23.83 21.55
N VAL A 112 46.73 -23.57 22.63
CA VAL A 112 47.27 -24.59 23.54
C VAL A 112 47.01 -24.21 25.00
N ARG A 113 46.81 -25.21 25.88
CA ARG A 113 46.55 -24.92 27.31
C ARG A 113 47.79 -24.38 28.01
N LYS A 114 47.61 -23.37 28.87
CA LYS A 114 48.66 -22.82 29.74
C LYS A 114 48.93 -23.77 30.92
N GLN A 115 49.75 -24.79 30.68
CA GLN A 115 50.00 -25.91 31.61
C GLN A 115 51.48 -26.33 31.63
N GLU A 116 51.88 -27.16 32.60
CA GLU A 116 53.24 -27.70 32.64
C GLU A 116 53.54 -28.55 31.38
N GLY A 117 54.64 -28.26 30.71
CA GLY A 117 55.04 -28.94 29.47
C GLY A 117 54.63 -28.24 28.19
N VAL A 118 53.97 -27.08 28.28
CA VAL A 118 53.80 -26.11 27.19
C VAL A 118 54.49 -24.82 27.61
N THR A 119 55.50 -24.37 26.86
CA THR A 119 56.25 -23.15 27.19
C THR A 119 56.58 -22.32 25.95
N LEU A 120 56.07 -21.09 25.88
CA LEU A 120 56.49 -20.08 24.92
C LEU A 120 57.78 -19.41 25.41
N ARG A 121 58.85 -19.48 24.61
CA ARG A 121 60.14 -18.84 24.89
C ARG A 121 60.32 -17.61 24.01
N VAL A 122 60.36 -16.43 24.63
CA VAL A 122 60.67 -15.16 23.95
C VAL A 122 62.05 -14.70 24.44
N ASP A 123 63.07 -14.91 23.62
CA ASP A 123 64.48 -14.60 23.93
C ASP A 123 65.02 -13.59 22.91
N ARG A 124 65.73 -12.56 23.37
CA ARG A 124 66.31 -11.52 22.49
C ARG A 124 67.47 -12.02 21.62
N SER A 125 67.96 -13.23 21.86
CA SER A 125 68.95 -13.91 21.02
C SER A 125 68.33 -14.74 19.88
N LEU A 126 67.00 -14.86 19.84
CA LEU A 126 66.25 -15.55 18.77
C LEU A 126 65.51 -14.53 17.89
N LEU A 127 65.39 -14.82 16.60
CA LEU A 127 64.66 -13.98 15.64
C LEU A 127 63.14 -14.07 15.78
N LEU A 128 62.65 -15.21 16.29
CA LEU A 128 61.23 -15.50 16.53
C LEU A 128 61.07 -16.11 17.93
N ALA A 129 59.89 -15.95 18.52
CA ALA A 129 59.51 -16.71 19.70
C ALA A 129 59.39 -18.20 19.36
N VAL A 130 59.64 -19.08 20.34
CA VAL A 130 59.59 -20.54 20.14
C VAL A 130 58.67 -21.18 21.17
N LEU A 131 57.57 -21.76 20.71
CA LEU A 131 56.71 -22.61 21.51
C LEU A 131 57.33 -24.02 21.59
N GLU A 132 57.49 -24.54 22.81
CA GLU A 132 57.95 -25.91 23.09
C GLU A 132 56.81 -26.71 23.74
N VAL A 133 56.39 -27.79 23.07
CA VAL A 133 55.27 -28.64 23.48
C VAL A 133 55.76 -30.07 23.72
N LYS A 134 55.73 -30.53 24.98
CA LYS A 134 56.18 -31.88 25.36
C LYS A 134 55.23 -33.00 24.93
N THR A 135 53.93 -32.72 24.81
CA THR A 135 52.87 -33.71 24.51
C THR A 135 52.00 -33.25 23.34
N PRO A 136 52.54 -33.23 22.10
CA PRO A 136 51.85 -32.66 20.93
C PRO A 136 50.52 -33.37 20.62
N GLU A 137 50.46 -34.69 20.80
CA GLU A 137 49.27 -35.53 20.58
C GLU A 137 48.01 -35.08 21.35
N ARG A 138 48.16 -34.25 22.40
CA ARG A 138 47.06 -33.76 23.25
C ARG A 138 46.76 -32.26 23.11
N GLU A 139 47.59 -31.52 22.36
CA GLU A 139 47.52 -30.05 22.30
C GLU A 139 47.53 -29.48 20.88
N LEU A 140 48.00 -30.24 19.87
CA LEU A 140 48.13 -29.77 18.50
C LEU A 140 47.11 -30.46 17.57
N PRO A 141 46.41 -29.72 16.69
CA PRO A 141 45.40 -30.28 15.77
C PRO A 141 46.05 -31.07 14.62
N ASP A 142 45.29 -31.88 13.88
CA ASP A 142 45.82 -32.65 12.76
C ASP A 142 46.05 -31.79 11.51
N LEU A 143 47.33 -31.54 11.17
CA LEU A 143 47.73 -30.78 9.98
C LEU A 143 47.23 -31.37 8.64
N SER A 144 46.71 -32.61 8.60
CA SER A 144 46.02 -33.13 7.41
C SER A 144 44.77 -32.31 7.04
N GLU A 145 44.14 -31.66 8.01
CA GLU A 145 42.93 -30.84 7.84
C GLU A 145 43.22 -29.34 7.60
N SER A 146 44.48 -28.91 7.68
CA SER A 146 44.89 -27.49 7.62
C SER A 146 44.38 -26.67 6.43
N TRP A 147 44.05 -27.33 5.31
CA TRP A 147 43.40 -26.72 4.14
C TRP A 147 41.97 -26.19 4.40
N ALA A 148 41.33 -26.59 5.50
CA ALA A 148 39.99 -26.16 5.89
C ALA A 148 39.99 -25.06 6.97
N TRP A 149 41.15 -24.73 7.52
CA TRP A 149 41.29 -23.80 8.66
C TRP A 149 41.50 -22.34 8.23
N ALA A 150 41.54 -22.07 6.92
CA ALA A 150 41.74 -20.75 6.36
C ALA A 150 40.67 -20.45 5.30
N HIS A 151 40.19 -19.21 5.23
CA HIS A 151 39.35 -18.71 4.14
C HIS A 151 39.60 -17.23 3.86
N ALA A 152 39.31 -16.78 2.65
CA ALA A 152 39.18 -15.36 2.34
C ALA A 152 37.70 -14.95 2.34
N GLN A 153 37.41 -13.75 2.83
CA GLN A 153 36.08 -13.17 2.83
C GLN A 153 36.10 -11.89 1.97
N VAL A 154 35.15 -11.80 1.03
CA VAL A 154 34.93 -10.61 0.19
C VAL A 154 33.53 -10.07 0.43
N ALA A 155 33.43 -8.78 0.77
CA ALA A 155 32.17 -8.04 0.87
C ALA A 155 31.77 -7.47 -0.51
N GLY A 156 30.47 -7.53 -0.83
CA GLY A 156 29.95 -7.21 -2.17
C GLY A 156 29.36 -8.41 -2.90
N THR A 157 28.73 -8.17 -4.06
CA THR A 157 27.80 -9.11 -4.71
C THR A 157 28.28 -9.65 -6.06
N SER A 158 27.84 -10.89 -6.35
CA SER A 158 28.12 -11.73 -7.53
C SER A 158 29.52 -12.36 -7.62
N LEU A 159 29.61 -13.52 -8.28
CA LEU A 159 30.88 -14.21 -8.58
C LEU A 159 31.72 -13.49 -9.64
N ASN A 160 31.09 -12.66 -10.48
CA ASN A 160 31.70 -12.05 -11.66
C ASN A 160 32.58 -10.83 -11.32
N SER A 161 32.34 -10.20 -10.17
CA SER A 161 33.03 -9.00 -9.68
C SER A 161 34.25 -9.30 -8.79
N VAL A 162 34.40 -10.54 -8.29
CA VAL A 162 35.38 -10.93 -7.26
C VAL A 162 36.81 -10.50 -7.61
N LYS A 163 37.23 -10.66 -8.87
CA LYS A 163 38.56 -10.23 -9.35
C LYS A 163 38.76 -8.71 -9.27
N THR A 164 37.71 -7.93 -9.49
CA THR A 164 37.72 -6.47 -9.43
C THR A 164 37.77 -5.99 -7.99
N SER A 165 37.06 -6.65 -7.06
CA SER A 165 37.12 -6.35 -5.62
C SER A 165 38.53 -6.61 -5.07
N LEU A 166 39.08 -7.81 -5.29
CA LEU A 166 40.44 -8.18 -4.86
C LEU A 166 41.51 -7.20 -5.36
N ALA A 167 41.42 -6.77 -6.62
CA ALA A 167 42.41 -5.87 -7.23
C ALA A 167 42.14 -4.36 -7.02
N GLY A 168 41.02 -3.98 -6.40
CA GLY A 168 40.51 -2.60 -6.48
C GLY A 168 40.01 -1.97 -5.17
N ASP A 169 39.62 -2.76 -4.17
CA ASP A 169 39.16 -2.23 -2.87
C ASP A 169 39.54 -3.18 -1.71
N PRO A 170 40.72 -2.99 -1.10
CA PRO A 170 41.18 -3.80 0.03
C PRO A 170 40.24 -3.78 1.23
N ALA A 171 39.50 -2.68 1.46
CA ALA A 171 38.60 -2.55 2.60
C ALA A 171 37.36 -3.46 2.49
N LEU A 172 37.12 -4.06 1.33
CA LEU A 172 36.10 -5.09 1.11
C LEU A 172 36.64 -6.53 1.23
N THR A 173 37.93 -6.72 1.53
CA THR A 173 38.59 -8.02 1.52
C THR A 173 39.34 -8.28 2.82
N VAL A 174 39.22 -9.49 3.37
CA VAL A 174 40.07 -9.98 4.46
C VAL A 174 40.35 -11.47 4.25
N SER A 175 41.36 -11.99 4.93
CA SER A 175 41.49 -13.43 5.18
C SER A 175 41.36 -13.75 6.67
N ARG A 176 40.94 -14.98 6.99
CA ARG A 176 40.78 -15.44 8.37
C ARG A 176 41.36 -16.84 8.53
N LEU A 177 42.16 -17.03 9.57
CA LEU A 177 42.50 -18.33 10.14
C LEU A 177 41.55 -18.68 11.28
N LEU A 178 41.31 -19.98 11.45
CA LEU A 178 40.55 -20.58 12.55
C LEU A 178 41.41 -21.64 13.22
N CYS A 179 41.35 -21.77 14.54
CA CYS A 179 41.87 -22.93 15.25
C CYS A 179 40.71 -23.93 15.49
N PRO A 180 40.75 -25.17 14.98
CA PRO A 180 39.67 -26.16 15.10
C PRO A 180 39.63 -26.80 16.50
N ARG A 181 39.89 -26.04 17.57
CA ARG A 181 39.97 -26.53 18.93
C ARG A 181 38.69 -26.23 19.70
N ARG A 182 38.02 -27.27 20.21
CA ARG A 182 37.04 -27.12 21.29
C ARG A 182 37.77 -26.64 22.54
N LEU A 183 37.30 -25.55 23.13
CA LEU A 183 37.88 -25.00 24.35
C LEU A 183 37.22 -25.62 25.60
N ASP A 184 38.01 -25.74 26.64
CA ASP A 184 37.58 -26.11 27.99
C ASP A 184 37.11 -24.82 28.71
N PRO A 185 36.02 -24.83 29.50
CA PRO A 185 35.63 -23.67 30.32
C PRO A 185 36.69 -23.26 31.36
N LEU A 186 36.62 -22.01 31.84
CA LEU A 186 37.50 -21.46 32.89
C LEU A 186 39.02 -21.59 32.65
N THR A 187 39.47 -21.84 31.43
CA THR A 187 40.85 -22.25 31.11
C THR A 187 41.62 -21.14 30.40
N ASP A 188 42.89 -20.98 30.76
CA ASP A 188 43.82 -20.00 30.17
C ASP A 188 44.53 -20.59 28.94
N TYR A 189 44.54 -19.83 27.84
CA TYR A 189 45.03 -20.24 26.53
C TYR A 189 45.93 -19.17 25.90
N PRO A 190 47.23 -19.45 25.69
CA PRO A 190 47.97 -18.86 24.57
C PRO A 190 47.47 -19.38 23.21
N ALA A 191 47.49 -18.48 22.24
CA ALA A 191 47.26 -18.71 20.81
C ALA A 191 48.51 -18.25 20.04
N ASP A 192 48.98 -19.07 19.10
CA ASP A 192 50.26 -18.91 18.41
C ASP A 192 50.14 -19.19 16.90
N GLU A 193 50.86 -18.43 16.06
CA GLU A 193 50.87 -18.57 14.60
C GLU A 193 52.20 -19.13 14.04
N GLN A 194 52.13 -20.14 13.15
CA GLN A 194 53.26 -21.05 12.87
C GLN A 194 53.46 -21.46 11.40
N PRO A 195 54.68 -21.86 10.97
CA PRO A 195 54.97 -22.30 9.59
C PRO A 195 54.77 -23.80 9.32
N PRO A 196 54.16 -24.16 8.16
CA PRO A 196 54.09 -25.53 7.66
C PRO A 196 54.95 -25.79 6.40
N LEU A 197 54.91 -27.04 5.94
CA LEU A 197 55.56 -27.62 4.75
C LEU A 197 57.08 -27.83 4.91
N LYS A 198 57.54 -28.80 5.71
CA LYS A 198 56.94 -30.10 6.10
C LYS A 198 55.88 -30.01 7.22
N PRO A 199 55.12 -31.09 7.52
CA PRO A 199 54.31 -31.14 8.73
C PRO A 199 55.22 -30.92 9.96
N ALA A 200 54.97 -29.86 10.73
CA ALA A 200 55.80 -29.51 11.89
C ALA A 200 55.62 -30.51 13.05
N TRP A 201 54.50 -31.23 13.04
CA TRP A 201 54.25 -32.49 13.75
C TRP A 201 53.44 -33.41 12.83
N VAL A 202 53.32 -34.68 13.20
CA VAL A 202 52.42 -35.65 12.55
C VAL A 202 51.48 -36.19 13.61
N PHE A 203 50.16 -36.12 13.37
CA PHE A 203 49.17 -36.61 14.31
C PHE A 203 49.16 -38.15 14.34
N GLY A 204 49.06 -38.75 15.53
CA GLY A 204 49.01 -40.21 15.72
C GLY A 204 50.33 -40.99 15.49
N ALA A 205 51.42 -40.33 15.12
CA ALA A 205 52.75 -40.95 15.03
C ALA A 205 53.59 -40.60 16.26
N GLN A 206 54.02 -41.61 17.03
CA GLN A 206 54.79 -41.46 18.27
C GLN A 206 55.99 -40.50 18.10
N PRO A 207 55.96 -39.29 18.69
CA PRO A 207 56.98 -38.28 18.48
C PRO A 207 58.20 -38.56 19.38
N SER A 208 59.40 -38.60 18.79
CA SER A 208 60.66 -38.91 19.48
C SER A 208 61.24 -37.76 20.32
N GLY A 209 60.39 -36.85 20.82
CA GLY A 209 60.78 -35.73 21.66
C GLY A 209 59.77 -34.57 21.71
N PRO A 210 60.05 -33.50 22.47
CA PRO A 210 59.23 -32.30 22.48
C PRO A 210 59.29 -31.57 21.13
N VAL A 211 58.14 -31.12 20.66
CA VAL A 211 58.03 -30.37 19.39
C VAL A 211 58.34 -28.90 19.66
N LYS A 212 59.12 -28.27 18.77
CA LYS A 212 59.52 -26.86 18.83
C LYS A 212 59.04 -26.13 17.59
N LEU A 213 58.28 -25.07 17.79
CA LEU A 213 57.52 -24.38 16.77
C LEU A 213 57.84 -22.89 16.83
N PRO A 214 58.40 -22.28 15.77
CA PRO A 214 58.60 -20.84 15.75
C PRO A 214 57.25 -20.14 15.61
N VAL A 215 57.12 -18.99 16.27
CA VAL A 215 55.87 -18.25 16.41
C VAL A 215 56.03 -16.84 15.83
N TYR A 216 55.18 -16.50 14.87
CA TYR A 216 55.18 -15.19 14.20
C TYR A 216 54.37 -14.13 14.95
N PHE A 217 53.25 -14.55 15.55
CA PHE A 217 52.34 -13.73 16.32
C PHE A 217 51.73 -14.57 17.44
N HIS A 218 51.51 -13.97 18.61
CA HIS A 218 50.92 -14.66 19.76
C HIS A 218 50.04 -13.74 20.60
N TRP A 219 49.03 -14.32 21.25
CA TRP A 219 48.23 -13.63 22.28
C TRP A 219 47.67 -14.62 23.30
N GLU A 220 47.43 -14.14 24.53
CA GLU A 220 46.74 -14.92 25.57
C GLU A 220 45.27 -14.48 25.72
N PHE A 221 44.40 -15.41 26.09
CA PHE A 221 43.02 -15.21 26.52
C PHE A 221 42.58 -16.29 27.54
N ARG A 222 41.38 -16.14 28.10
CA ARG A 222 40.72 -17.12 28.99
C ARG A 222 39.25 -17.32 28.61
N THR A 223 38.73 -18.53 28.85
CA THR A 223 37.31 -18.86 28.68
C THR A 223 36.47 -18.61 29.93
N GLY A 224 35.20 -18.28 29.74
CA GLY A 224 34.23 -18.04 30.82
C GLY A 224 33.74 -19.30 31.54
N THR A 225 32.79 -19.11 32.47
CA THR A 225 32.11 -20.15 33.27
C THR A 225 31.02 -20.94 32.51
N GLY A 226 30.87 -20.72 31.21
CA GLY A 226 29.65 -21.08 30.47
C GLY A 226 28.59 -19.98 30.56
N GLY A 227 27.36 -20.29 30.13
CA GLY A 227 26.32 -19.29 29.85
C GLY A 227 26.33 -18.81 28.39
N ASP A 228 27.01 -19.57 27.52
CA ASP A 228 26.86 -19.56 26.07
C ASP A 228 25.50 -20.17 25.66
N PHE A 229 25.19 -20.16 24.36
CA PHE A 229 23.90 -20.62 23.83
C PHE A 229 23.56 -22.07 24.26
N GLU A 230 24.51 -23.00 24.20
CA GLU A 230 24.31 -24.40 24.62
C GLU A 230 23.99 -24.49 26.13
N SER A 231 24.76 -23.82 26.99
CA SER A 231 24.49 -23.79 28.45
C SER A 231 23.10 -23.23 28.76
N LEU A 232 22.72 -22.12 28.11
CA LEU A 232 21.43 -21.48 28.34
C LEU A 232 20.25 -22.31 27.82
N VAL A 233 20.42 -23.07 26.74
CA VAL A 233 19.43 -24.07 26.28
C VAL A 233 19.32 -25.23 27.27
N MET A 234 20.44 -25.76 27.79
CA MET A 234 20.43 -26.87 28.77
C MET A 234 19.84 -26.49 30.14
N LEU A 235 19.78 -25.20 30.48
CA LEU A 235 19.09 -24.72 31.69
C LEU A 235 17.56 -24.73 31.56
N LEU A 236 17.02 -24.69 30.34
CA LEU A 236 15.58 -24.64 30.11
C LEU A 236 14.89 -25.96 30.48
N LYS A 237 13.83 -25.87 31.29
CA LYS A 237 13.03 -27.02 31.73
C LYS A 237 11.58 -26.85 31.34
N ALA A 238 11.01 -27.91 30.79
CA ALA A 238 9.57 -28.01 30.61
C ALA A 238 8.88 -28.06 31.98
N HIS A 239 7.94 -27.15 32.24
CA HIS A 239 7.07 -27.20 33.42
C HIS A 239 5.60 -27.12 32.96
N PRO A 240 4.69 -27.95 33.52
CA PRO A 240 3.26 -27.76 33.32
C PRO A 240 2.83 -26.44 33.98
N MET A 241 1.96 -25.69 33.31
CA MET A 241 1.44 -24.43 33.84
C MET A 241 0.29 -24.70 34.83
N PRO A 242 0.34 -24.15 36.06
CA PRO A 242 -0.77 -24.23 37.00
C PRO A 242 -2.05 -23.59 36.44
N GLU A 243 -3.24 -24.12 36.77
CA GLU A 243 -4.54 -23.57 36.37
C GLU A 243 -4.81 -22.13 36.86
N THR A 244 -3.99 -21.62 37.79
CA THR A 244 -4.00 -20.24 38.28
C THR A 244 -3.24 -19.26 37.37
N VAL A 245 -2.42 -19.76 36.44
CA VAL A 245 -1.68 -18.92 35.47
C VAL A 245 -2.56 -18.62 34.27
N GLY A 246 -2.66 -17.34 33.91
CA GLY A 246 -3.60 -16.84 32.91
C GLY A 246 -4.95 -16.38 33.46
N LYS A 247 -5.22 -16.52 34.77
CA LYS A 247 -6.43 -16.03 35.46
C LYS A 247 -6.09 -15.01 36.56
N ARG A 248 -6.89 -13.95 36.67
CA ARG A 248 -6.90 -12.99 37.78
C ARG A 248 -8.30 -12.94 38.41
N PRO A 249 -8.47 -13.08 39.73
CA PRO A 249 -9.79 -12.96 40.34
C PRO A 249 -10.33 -11.52 40.22
N ILE A 250 -11.60 -11.39 39.80
CA ILE A 250 -12.39 -10.16 39.84
C ILE A 250 -13.64 -10.39 40.71
N ASP A 251 -13.84 -9.51 41.68
CA ASP A 251 -15.04 -9.47 42.53
C ASP A 251 -16.15 -8.65 41.83
N ILE A 252 -17.35 -9.23 41.73
CA ILE A 252 -18.55 -8.63 41.16
C ILE A 252 -19.71 -8.52 42.17
N SER A 253 -19.44 -8.69 43.47
CA SER A 253 -20.42 -8.51 44.56
C SER A 253 -20.87 -7.04 44.72
N HIS A 254 -19.97 -6.09 44.43
CA HIS A 254 -20.18 -4.66 44.59
C HIS A 254 -19.81 -3.85 43.33
N PRO A 255 -20.51 -4.04 42.19
CA PRO A 255 -20.12 -3.47 40.88
C PRO A 255 -20.51 -1.99 40.70
N GLY A 256 -20.69 -1.23 41.79
CA GLY A 256 -21.13 0.17 41.77
C GLY A 256 -22.62 0.42 41.47
N PHE A 257 -23.40 -0.63 41.18
CA PHE A 257 -24.86 -0.53 40.96
C PHE A 257 -25.65 -1.59 41.74
N ALA A 258 -26.94 -1.33 41.96
CA ALA A 258 -27.81 -2.20 42.73
C ALA A 258 -28.24 -3.44 41.93
N ILE A 259 -27.86 -4.63 42.40
CA ILE A 259 -28.31 -5.93 41.86
C ILE A 259 -29.62 -6.33 42.56
N PRO A 260 -30.70 -6.68 41.83
CA PRO A 260 -31.93 -7.21 42.42
C PRO A 260 -31.66 -8.51 43.19
N GLY A 261 -31.98 -8.54 44.49
CA GLY A 261 -31.66 -9.69 45.34
C GLY A 261 -30.15 -9.90 45.48
N GLN A 262 -29.42 -8.83 45.80
CA GLN A 262 -27.96 -8.78 45.92
C GLN A 262 -27.39 -10.05 46.58
N PRO A 263 -26.49 -10.79 45.90
CA PRO A 263 -25.94 -12.03 46.43
C PRO A 263 -25.07 -11.76 47.66
N ASP A 264 -25.04 -12.73 48.56
CA ASP A 264 -24.05 -12.84 49.64
C ASP A 264 -22.63 -12.80 49.03
N PRO A 265 -21.70 -11.96 49.53
CA PRO A 265 -20.33 -11.89 49.01
C PRO A 265 -19.62 -13.25 48.90
N ASP A 266 -19.89 -14.19 49.81
CA ASP A 266 -19.30 -15.54 49.80
C ASP A 266 -20.04 -16.54 48.87
N ALA A 267 -21.09 -16.11 48.16
CA ALA A 267 -21.85 -16.97 47.25
C ALA A 267 -21.04 -17.37 46.00
N LYS A 268 -21.26 -18.59 45.51
CA LYS A 268 -20.56 -19.11 44.32
C LYS A 268 -20.86 -18.24 43.09
N GLY A 269 -19.81 -17.68 42.51
CA GLY A 269 -19.90 -16.80 41.33
C GLY A 269 -20.12 -15.32 41.64
N THR A 270 -19.78 -14.85 42.84
CA THR A 270 -19.48 -13.42 43.13
C THR A 270 -18.03 -13.06 42.75
N THR A 271 -17.10 -14.01 42.83
CA THR A 271 -15.75 -13.88 42.26
C THR A 271 -15.67 -14.72 40.98
N LEU A 272 -15.05 -14.16 39.94
CA LEU A 272 -14.81 -14.82 38.64
C LEU A 272 -13.33 -14.69 38.25
N GLY A 273 -12.79 -15.65 37.50
CA GLY A 273 -11.51 -15.49 36.80
C GLY A 273 -11.65 -14.61 35.57
N LEU A 274 -11.01 -13.45 35.59
CA LEU A 274 -10.66 -12.67 34.40
C LEU A 274 -9.46 -13.36 33.72
N GLU A 275 -9.69 -13.92 32.54
CA GLU A 275 -8.63 -14.52 31.72
C GLU A 275 -7.78 -13.43 31.04
N GLY A 276 -6.49 -13.69 30.83
CA GLY A 276 -5.61 -12.85 30.01
C GLY A 276 -5.70 -13.13 28.51
N ALA A 277 -4.87 -12.44 27.73
CA ALA A 277 -4.66 -12.71 26.30
C ALA A 277 -4.06 -14.11 26.03
N LEU A 278 -3.28 -14.63 27.00
CA LEU A 278 -2.73 -15.97 27.02
C LEU A 278 -3.25 -16.74 28.26
N ARG A 279 -3.56 -18.03 28.09
CA ARG A 279 -4.00 -18.95 29.16
C ARG A 279 -3.31 -20.32 29.03
N ALA A 280 -3.29 -21.14 30.08
CA ALA A 280 -2.78 -22.51 29.96
C ALA A 280 -3.76 -23.43 29.20
N VAL A 281 -3.23 -24.40 28.45
CA VAL A 281 -3.98 -25.22 27.47
C VAL A 281 -5.19 -25.95 28.08
N GLU A 282 -5.02 -26.57 29.25
CA GLU A 282 -6.09 -27.34 29.90
C GLU A 282 -7.11 -26.45 30.66
N THR A 283 -6.86 -25.14 30.73
CA THR A 283 -7.65 -24.21 31.57
C THR A 283 -9.00 -23.88 30.93
N LYS A 284 -10.07 -24.35 31.58
CA LYS A 284 -11.45 -24.02 31.21
C LYS A 284 -11.88 -22.67 31.80
N PRO A 285 -12.69 -21.87 31.08
CA PRO A 285 -13.30 -20.67 31.64
C PRO A 285 -14.20 -21.00 32.83
N ASP A 286 -14.22 -20.12 33.83
CA ASP A 286 -15.05 -20.32 35.02
C ASP A 286 -16.54 -20.23 34.66
N GLU A 287 -17.32 -21.22 35.08
CA GLU A 287 -18.77 -21.23 34.92
C GLU A 287 -19.39 -20.15 35.81
N TRP A 288 -20.19 -19.26 35.22
CA TRP A 288 -20.91 -18.21 35.94
C TRP A 288 -22.34 -18.68 36.24
N PRO A 289 -22.69 -19.00 37.51
CA PRO A 289 -23.96 -19.63 37.85
C PRO A 289 -25.17 -18.77 37.49
N LYS A 290 -26.27 -19.41 37.07
CA LYS A 290 -27.50 -18.72 36.65
C LYS A 290 -28.06 -17.80 37.74
N GLU A 291 -27.88 -18.17 38.99
CA GLU A 291 -28.38 -17.48 40.19
C GLU A 291 -27.74 -16.10 40.40
N THR A 292 -26.41 -15.97 40.22
CA THR A 292 -25.74 -14.65 40.28
C THR A 292 -25.77 -13.93 38.93
N ARG A 293 -25.65 -14.68 37.83
CA ARG A 293 -25.58 -14.13 36.47
C ARG A 293 -26.85 -13.41 36.03
N VAL A 294 -28.03 -14.02 36.18
CA VAL A 294 -29.27 -13.44 35.62
C VAL A 294 -29.64 -12.11 36.29
N PRO A 295 -29.59 -11.96 37.63
CA PRO A 295 -29.82 -10.66 38.28
C PRO A 295 -28.81 -9.59 37.87
N PHE A 296 -27.52 -9.93 37.78
CA PHE A 296 -26.47 -9.00 37.33
C PHE A 296 -26.72 -8.53 35.90
N GLN A 297 -26.95 -9.46 34.96
CA GLN A 297 -27.22 -9.14 33.56
C GLN A 297 -28.50 -8.30 33.41
N THR A 298 -29.54 -8.59 34.19
CA THR A 298 -30.82 -7.83 34.16
C THR A 298 -30.63 -6.39 34.64
N ALA A 299 -29.87 -6.19 35.72
CA ALA A 299 -29.54 -4.85 36.22
C ALA A 299 -28.71 -4.06 35.20
N LEU A 300 -27.67 -4.67 34.64
CA LEU A 300 -26.77 -4.03 33.68
C LEU A 300 -27.46 -3.74 32.34
N GLN A 301 -28.30 -4.64 31.83
CA GLN A 301 -29.09 -4.43 30.61
C GLN A 301 -29.98 -3.18 30.73
N LYS A 302 -30.65 -3.01 31.89
CA LYS A 302 -31.47 -1.81 32.15
C LYS A 302 -30.64 -0.52 32.11
N ILE A 303 -29.46 -0.53 32.73
CA ILE A 303 -28.56 0.62 32.76
C ILE A 303 -28.08 0.97 31.35
N LEU A 304 -27.64 -0.02 30.57
CA LEU A 304 -27.09 0.18 29.22
C LEU A 304 -28.13 0.64 28.18
N ASN A 305 -29.38 0.16 28.27
CA ASN A 305 -30.42 0.54 27.32
C ASN A 305 -31.06 1.91 27.63
N THR A 306 -31.06 2.35 28.90
CA THR A 306 -31.74 3.59 29.34
C THR A 306 -31.37 4.84 28.52
N PRO A 307 -30.09 5.14 28.17
CA PRO A 307 -29.73 6.28 27.32
C PRO A 307 -30.42 6.25 25.94
N TRP A 308 -30.46 5.10 25.27
CA TRP A 308 -31.06 4.98 23.94
C TRP A 308 -32.60 4.98 24.01
N ASP A 309 -33.16 4.25 24.97
CA ASP A 309 -34.61 4.21 25.19
C ASP A 309 -35.16 5.60 25.55
N THR A 310 -34.42 6.42 26.30
CA THR A 310 -34.84 7.81 26.59
C THR A 310 -34.64 8.76 25.40
N ALA A 311 -33.54 8.63 24.65
CA ALA A 311 -33.30 9.46 23.46
C ALA A 311 -34.27 9.18 22.28
N THR A 312 -34.89 7.99 22.23
CA THR A 312 -35.84 7.60 21.16
C THR A 312 -37.32 7.79 21.51
N ASN A 313 -37.66 8.09 22.76
CA ASN A 313 -39.04 8.37 23.17
C ASN A 313 -39.41 9.84 22.95
N GLU A 314 -40.09 10.16 21.84
CA GLU A 314 -40.50 11.53 21.45
C GLU A 314 -41.29 12.32 22.51
N THR A 315 -41.91 11.63 23.48
CA THR A 315 -42.66 12.23 24.59
C THR A 315 -41.79 12.69 25.77
N ALA A 316 -40.51 12.32 25.82
CA ALA A 316 -39.59 12.69 26.88
C ALA A 316 -38.91 14.03 26.56
N GLN A 317 -39.53 15.15 26.96
CA GLN A 317 -38.96 16.50 26.85
C GLN A 317 -37.88 16.77 27.92
N ASN A 318 -36.99 15.80 28.12
CA ASN A 318 -35.98 15.72 29.18
C ASN A 318 -34.56 15.88 28.61
N ASP A 319 -33.60 16.23 29.46
CA ASP A 319 -32.17 16.22 29.10
C ASP A 319 -31.68 14.80 28.77
N PRO A 320 -30.74 14.64 27.82
CA PRO A 320 -30.23 13.34 27.41
C PRO A 320 -29.43 12.67 28.55
N ILE A 321 -29.80 11.43 28.89
CA ILE A 321 -29.15 10.67 29.96
C ILE A 321 -27.81 10.11 29.46
N VAL A 322 -26.70 10.55 30.05
CA VAL A 322 -25.39 9.93 29.87
C VAL A 322 -25.31 8.67 30.73
N GLY A 323 -24.88 7.55 30.13
CA GLY A 323 -24.69 6.26 30.79
C GLY A 323 -23.44 5.53 30.29
N PRO A 324 -23.10 4.37 30.86
CA PRO A 324 -21.95 3.57 30.44
C PRO A 324 -22.06 3.14 28.97
N PRO A 325 -20.96 3.13 28.19
CA PRO A 325 -21.01 2.83 26.76
C PRO A 325 -21.38 1.36 26.47
N ILE A 326 -22.09 1.13 25.37
CA ILE A 326 -22.19 -0.19 24.75
C ILE A 326 -21.07 -0.30 23.71
N TYR A 327 -20.01 -1.03 24.05
CA TYR A 327 -18.86 -1.18 23.17
C TYR A 327 -19.27 -1.94 21.90
N GLY A 328 -18.92 -1.41 20.72
CA GLY A 328 -19.26 -1.99 19.41
C GLY A 328 -20.64 -1.59 18.84
N CYS A 329 -21.41 -0.72 19.51
CA CYS A 329 -22.80 -0.42 19.11
C CYS A 329 -22.95 0.19 17.71
N TRP A 330 -22.04 1.09 17.30
CA TRP A 330 -22.04 1.74 15.98
C TRP A 330 -21.65 0.76 14.87
N GLN A 331 -20.59 -0.02 15.09
CA GLN A 331 -20.14 -1.08 14.18
C GLN A 331 -21.26 -2.10 13.94
N ALA A 332 -21.90 -2.57 15.01
CA ALA A 332 -23.06 -3.47 14.97
C ALA A 332 -24.36 -2.81 14.44
N ALA A 333 -24.42 -1.48 14.38
CA ALA A 333 -25.65 -0.69 14.19
C ALA A 333 -26.79 -1.09 15.15
N ARG A 334 -26.46 -1.35 16.42
CA ARG A 334 -27.41 -1.78 17.47
C ARG A 334 -27.08 -1.12 18.80
N HIS A 335 -27.97 -0.25 19.26
CA HIS A 335 -27.78 0.60 20.44
C HIS A 335 -28.40 0.04 21.73
N THR A 336 -28.82 -1.22 21.72
CA THR A 336 -29.38 -1.93 22.89
C THR A 336 -28.85 -3.36 22.99
N VAL A 337 -28.85 -3.89 24.21
CA VAL A 337 -28.44 -5.25 24.58
C VAL A 337 -29.62 -6.08 25.08
N GLN A 338 -29.53 -7.40 24.90
CA GLN A 338 -30.61 -8.37 25.12
C GLN A 338 -30.09 -9.64 25.80
N ILE A 339 -30.85 -10.15 26.78
CA ILE A 339 -30.57 -11.40 27.52
C ILE A 339 -31.32 -12.61 26.89
N THR A 340 -32.11 -12.35 25.84
CA THR A 340 -32.90 -13.32 25.08
C THR A 340 -32.37 -13.31 23.64
N PRO A 341 -32.09 -14.47 22.98
CA PRO A 341 -32.28 -15.85 23.44
C PRO A 341 -31.37 -16.26 24.62
N PRO A 342 -31.64 -17.40 25.28
CA PRO A 342 -30.72 -17.95 26.28
C PRO A 342 -29.33 -18.25 25.68
N PRO A 343 -28.25 -18.26 26.48
CA PRO A 343 -26.88 -18.41 25.98
C PRO A 343 -26.64 -19.65 25.10
N PRO A 344 -25.73 -19.58 24.11
CA PRO A 344 -24.79 -18.48 23.86
C PRO A 344 -25.47 -17.24 23.25
N LEU A 345 -25.01 -16.06 23.67
CA LEU A 345 -25.50 -14.76 23.21
C LEU A 345 -24.73 -14.30 21.96
N ASN A 346 -25.28 -13.36 21.19
CA ASN A 346 -24.54 -12.67 20.13
C ASN A 346 -23.33 -11.94 20.75
N TRP A 347 -22.18 -11.84 20.05
CA TRP A 347 -20.94 -11.23 20.53
C TRP A 347 -21.14 -9.88 21.22
N LEU A 348 -22.03 -9.02 20.71
CA LEU A 348 -22.28 -7.68 21.30
C LEU A 348 -22.91 -7.78 22.70
N ASP A 349 -23.80 -8.76 22.90
CA ASP A 349 -24.46 -9.03 24.17
C ASP A 349 -23.52 -9.75 25.15
N GLU A 350 -22.78 -10.76 24.67
CA GLU A 350 -21.79 -11.50 25.48
C GLU A 350 -20.69 -10.55 25.99
N LEU A 351 -20.18 -9.66 25.13
CA LEU A 351 -19.14 -8.69 25.46
C LEU A 351 -19.63 -7.63 26.47
N ASN A 352 -20.85 -7.11 26.30
CA ASN A 352 -21.34 -6.01 27.14
C ASN A 352 -22.05 -6.47 28.43
N LEU A 353 -22.51 -7.72 28.51
CA LEU A 353 -23.22 -8.26 29.67
C LEU A 353 -22.39 -9.25 30.53
N ASP A 354 -21.24 -9.73 30.06
CA ASP A 354 -20.26 -10.44 30.89
C ASP A 354 -19.22 -9.44 31.44
N PRO A 355 -19.06 -9.31 32.77
CA PRO A 355 -18.14 -8.33 33.36
C PRO A 355 -16.68 -8.61 33.00
N ARG A 356 -16.30 -9.85 32.68
CA ARG A 356 -14.93 -10.20 32.25
C ARG A 356 -14.63 -9.57 30.89
N HIS A 357 -15.49 -9.85 29.91
CA HIS A 357 -15.32 -9.31 28.55
C HIS A 357 -15.51 -7.78 28.51
N ARG A 358 -16.43 -7.24 29.32
CA ARG A 358 -16.63 -5.80 29.46
C ARG A 358 -15.40 -5.10 30.07
N ALA A 359 -14.74 -5.71 31.05
CA ALA A 359 -13.49 -5.19 31.61
C ALA A 359 -12.36 -5.20 30.58
N VAL A 360 -12.21 -6.26 29.78
CA VAL A 360 -11.21 -6.33 28.70
C VAL A 360 -11.45 -5.26 27.62
N ALA A 361 -12.70 -4.96 27.28
CA ALA A 361 -13.02 -3.85 26.38
C ALA A 361 -12.64 -2.48 27.00
N ALA A 362 -12.81 -2.29 28.31
CA ALA A 362 -12.38 -1.07 29.00
C ALA A 362 -10.85 -0.89 29.07
N LEU A 363 -10.07 -1.98 29.07
CA LEU A 363 -8.61 -1.91 28.87
C LEU A 363 -8.28 -1.38 27.46
N GLY A 364 -9.05 -1.78 26.45
CA GLY A 364 -8.93 -1.27 25.09
C GLY A 364 -9.24 0.23 25.00
N THR A 365 -10.26 0.73 25.71
CA THR A 365 -10.54 2.18 25.76
C THR A 365 -9.43 2.94 26.46
N GLN A 366 -8.88 2.41 27.56
CA GLN A 366 -7.80 3.05 28.31
C GLN A 366 -6.51 3.24 27.48
N VAL A 367 -6.20 2.31 26.56
CA VAL A 367 -5.08 2.46 25.62
C VAL A 367 -5.31 3.65 24.68
N VAL A 368 -6.51 3.81 24.09
CA VAL A 368 -6.80 4.96 23.22
C VAL A 368 -6.74 6.27 24.00
N GLN A 369 -7.30 6.31 25.21
CA GLN A 369 -7.27 7.50 26.08
C GLN A 369 -5.84 7.91 26.46
N THR A 370 -4.91 6.96 26.57
CA THR A 370 -3.50 7.23 26.87
C THR A 370 -2.78 7.85 25.67
N GLU A 371 -3.03 7.34 24.45
CA GLU A 371 -2.33 7.73 23.23
C GLU A 371 -3.15 8.62 22.27
N GLN A 372 -4.25 9.22 22.78
CA GLN A 372 -5.29 9.87 21.98
C GLN A 372 -4.75 10.92 20.99
N GLU A 373 -3.81 11.77 21.41
CA GLU A 373 -3.27 12.83 20.54
C GLU A 373 -2.40 12.27 19.41
N GLN A 374 -1.65 11.18 19.67
CA GLN A 374 -0.81 10.52 18.65
C GLN A 374 -1.68 9.78 17.63
N LEU A 375 -2.70 9.07 18.09
CA LEU A 375 -3.66 8.34 17.25
C LEU A 375 -4.49 9.30 16.39
N VAL A 376 -4.99 10.40 16.97
CA VAL A 376 -5.76 11.42 16.23
C VAL A 376 -4.87 12.16 15.23
N ALA A 377 -3.64 12.54 15.58
CA ALA A 377 -2.71 13.16 14.63
C ALA A 377 -2.43 12.24 13.43
N SER A 378 -2.12 10.97 13.69
CA SER A 378 -1.90 9.94 12.67
C SER A 378 -3.12 9.72 11.76
N ALA A 379 -4.34 9.83 12.31
CA ALA A 379 -5.57 9.77 11.51
C ALA A 379 -5.72 10.98 10.56
N TRP A 380 -5.42 12.19 11.02
CA TRP A 380 -5.47 13.39 10.18
C TRP A 380 -4.40 13.39 9.07
N GLU A 381 -3.23 12.81 9.32
CA GLU A 381 -2.20 12.61 8.28
C GLU A 381 -2.66 11.67 7.15
N GLN A 382 -3.45 10.63 7.46
CA GLN A 382 -4.03 9.73 6.45
C GLN A 382 -5.11 10.42 5.58
N LEU A 383 -5.84 11.39 6.13
CA LEU A 383 -7.02 12.01 5.49
C LEU A 383 -6.69 12.93 4.30
N GLY A 384 -5.51 13.55 4.29
CA GLY A 384 -5.04 14.40 3.18
C GLY A 384 -6.02 15.50 2.75
N GLU A 385 -6.32 15.61 1.44
CA GLU A 385 -7.26 16.62 0.91
C GLU A 385 -8.76 16.29 1.13
N ILE A 386 -9.13 15.17 1.78
CA ILE A 386 -10.54 14.76 1.90
C ILE A 386 -11.39 15.80 2.65
N GLU A 387 -10.84 16.50 3.65
CA GLU A 387 -11.56 17.59 4.34
C GLU A 387 -11.98 18.71 3.37
N ARG A 388 -11.05 19.12 2.49
CA ARG A 388 -11.28 20.15 1.46
C ARG A 388 -12.33 19.70 0.44
N ILE A 389 -12.30 18.43 0.04
CA ILE A 389 -13.32 17.82 -0.83
C ILE A 389 -14.68 17.82 -0.13
N ASN A 390 -14.73 17.44 1.15
CA ASN A 390 -15.96 17.41 1.95
C ASN A 390 -16.56 18.80 2.15
N GLN A 391 -15.73 19.82 2.37
CA GLN A 391 -16.19 21.20 2.46
C GLN A 391 -16.77 21.70 1.12
N MET A 392 -16.17 21.33 -0.02
CA MET A 392 -16.75 21.59 -1.35
C MET A 392 -18.09 20.86 -1.54
N ARG A 393 -18.19 19.59 -1.11
CA ARG A 393 -19.44 18.80 -1.19
C ARG A 393 -20.56 19.40 -0.32
N ARG A 394 -20.27 19.77 0.93
CA ARG A 394 -21.21 20.48 1.83
C ARG A 394 -21.73 21.79 1.22
N GLN A 395 -20.84 22.59 0.62
CA GLN A 395 -21.24 23.82 -0.10
C GLN A 395 -22.11 23.53 -1.34
N ALA A 396 -21.85 22.43 -2.05
CA ALA A 396 -22.67 22.00 -3.17
C ALA A 396 -24.06 21.49 -2.73
N GLN A 397 -24.17 20.74 -1.62
CA GLN A 397 -25.44 20.34 -1.01
C GLN A 397 -26.28 21.56 -0.62
N LEU A 398 -25.68 22.54 0.08
CA LEU A 398 -26.34 23.80 0.43
C LEU A 398 -26.79 24.56 -0.82
N GLY A 399 -25.91 24.67 -1.82
CA GLY A 399 -26.22 25.27 -3.11
C GLY A 399 -27.39 24.57 -3.83
N ARG A 400 -27.51 23.24 -3.71
CA ARG A 400 -28.61 22.45 -4.25
C ARG A 400 -29.93 22.73 -3.54
N ALA A 401 -29.96 22.64 -2.22
CA ALA A 401 -31.16 22.91 -1.43
C ALA A 401 -31.69 24.34 -1.69
N VAL A 402 -30.81 25.35 -1.62
CA VAL A 402 -31.17 26.75 -1.86
C VAL A 402 -31.68 26.98 -3.29
N ASN A 403 -30.97 26.48 -4.31
CA ASN A 403 -31.42 26.63 -5.70
C ASN A 403 -32.69 25.81 -6.01
N GLY A 404 -32.92 24.68 -5.33
CA GLY A 404 -34.17 23.91 -5.40
C GLY A 404 -35.37 24.75 -4.95
N VAL A 405 -35.22 25.46 -3.83
CA VAL A 405 -36.24 26.42 -3.36
C VAL A 405 -36.47 27.55 -4.38
N TYR A 406 -35.41 28.11 -4.99
CA TYR A 406 -35.57 29.13 -6.04
C TYR A 406 -36.24 28.60 -7.32
N HIS A 407 -35.90 27.37 -7.73
CA HIS A 407 -36.49 26.70 -8.89
C HIS A 407 -38.00 26.49 -8.70
N LEU A 408 -38.39 25.90 -7.57
CA LEU A 408 -39.78 25.55 -7.26
C LEU A 408 -40.64 26.77 -6.87
N LYS A 409 -40.10 27.77 -6.16
CA LYS A 409 -40.87 28.96 -5.74
C LYS A 409 -40.89 30.09 -6.76
N HIS A 410 -39.87 30.24 -7.61
CA HIS A 410 -39.74 31.37 -8.53
C HIS A 410 -39.68 30.97 -10.01
N PHE A 411 -38.68 30.18 -10.44
CA PHE A 411 -38.50 29.90 -11.88
C PHE A 411 -39.67 29.11 -12.49
N SER A 412 -40.23 28.15 -11.76
CA SER A 412 -41.43 27.39 -12.16
C SER A 412 -42.64 28.29 -12.42
N ARG A 413 -42.82 29.35 -11.62
CA ARG A 413 -43.98 30.27 -11.64
C ARG A 413 -43.87 31.36 -12.70
N PHE A 414 -42.67 31.64 -13.21
CA PHE A 414 -42.48 32.63 -14.28
C PHE A 414 -43.15 32.19 -15.59
N SER A 415 -43.69 33.18 -16.34
CA SER A 415 -44.08 32.96 -17.73
C SER A 415 -42.85 32.68 -18.59
N GLN A 416 -43.02 31.97 -19.72
CA GLN A 416 -41.94 31.63 -20.65
C GLN A 416 -41.10 32.86 -21.05
N GLU A 417 -41.76 33.99 -21.34
CA GLU A 417 -41.10 35.26 -21.66
C GLU A 417 -40.35 35.87 -20.47
N THR A 418 -40.88 35.76 -19.24
CA THR A 418 -40.18 36.23 -18.03
C THR A 418 -38.93 35.36 -17.77
N LEU A 419 -39.07 34.05 -17.90
CA LEU A 419 -37.99 33.08 -17.73
C LEU A 419 -36.87 33.33 -18.75
N LEU A 420 -37.20 33.48 -20.04
CA LEU A 420 -36.24 33.85 -21.09
C LEU A 420 -35.53 35.18 -20.79
N LYS A 421 -36.25 36.22 -20.37
CA LYS A 421 -35.67 37.53 -20.01
C LYS A 421 -34.73 37.45 -18.79
N VAL A 422 -35.04 36.62 -17.80
CA VAL A 422 -34.19 36.39 -16.63
C VAL A 422 -32.92 35.62 -17.01
N ILE A 423 -33.06 34.57 -17.82
CA ILE A 423 -31.96 33.70 -18.27
C ILE A 423 -31.05 34.37 -19.31
N ALA A 424 -31.54 35.35 -20.07
CA ALA A 424 -30.82 35.99 -21.18
C ALA A 424 -29.32 36.31 -20.96
N PRO A 425 -28.86 36.83 -19.80
CA PRO A 425 -27.43 37.07 -19.56
C PRO A 425 -26.57 35.79 -19.54
N ALA A 426 -27.18 34.65 -19.22
CA ALA A 426 -26.55 33.33 -19.18
C ALA A 426 -26.79 32.50 -20.45
N GLN A 427 -27.37 33.06 -21.52
CA GLN A 427 -27.73 32.32 -22.74
C GLN A 427 -26.55 31.61 -23.44
N ALA A 428 -25.33 32.06 -23.22
CA ALA A 428 -24.10 31.44 -23.72
C ALA A 428 -23.55 30.32 -22.81
N ARG A 429 -24.20 30.03 -21.68
CA ARG A 429 -23.83 28.98 -20.71
C ARG A 429 -24.95 27.96 -20.46
N VAL A 430 -26.20 28.29 -20.81
CA VAL A 430 -27.35 27.39 -20.69
C VAL A 430 -27.48 26.54 -21.95
N VAL A 431 -27.35 25.22 -21.80
CA VAL A 431 -27.58 24.22 -22.86
C VAL A 431 -29.08 23.92 -22.93
N VAL A 432 -29.66 23.92 -24.12
CA VAL A 432 -31.06 23.50 -24.35
C VAL A 432 -31.05 22.11 -24.98
N GLU A 433 -31.73 21.18 -24.32
CA GLU A 433 -31.91 19.81 -24.82
C GLU A 433 -32.74 19.80 -26.12
N PRO A 434 -32.47 18.86 -27.05
CA PRO A 434 -33.16 18.78 -28.33
C PRO A 434 -34.64 18.40 -28.18
N ALA A 435 -35.45 18.71 -29.19
CA ALA A 435 -36.88 18.34 -29.24
C ALA A 435 -37.11 16.86 -29.59
N ALA A 436 -36.14 16.23 -30.25
CA ALA A 436 -36.17 14.84 -30.66
C ALA A 436 -34.86 14.14 -30.27
N THR A 437 -34.91 12.84 -30.03
CA THR A 437 -33.80 12.03 -29.49
C THR A 437 -32.54 12.02 -30.38
N THR A 438 -32.68 12.34 -31.66
CA THR A 438 -31.60 12.44 -32.65
C THR A 438 -31.04 13.86 -32.83
N GLY A 439 -31.58 14.86 -32.14
CA GLY A 439 -31.17 16.26 -32.31
C GLY A 439 -29.90 16.65 -31.54
N THR A 440 -29.12 17.58 -32.07
CA THR A 440 -27.91 18.09 -31.42
C THR A 440 -28.25 18.98 -30.22
N ARG A 441 -27.58 18.72 -29.08
CA ARG A 441 -27.50 19.66 -27.95
C ARG A 441 -26.88 20.98 -28.41
N ALA A 442 -27.45 22.10 -27.97
CA ALA A 442 -26.96 23.43 -28.37
C ALA A 442 -27.21 24.48 -27.27
N LEU A 443 -26.45 25.57 -27.28
CA LEU A 443 -26.62 26.68 -26.33
C LEU A 443 -27.90 27.47 -26.63
N LEU A 444 -28.52 28.06 -25.60
CA LEU A 444 -29.70 28.93 -25.75
C LEU A 444 -29.42 30.08 -26.74
N SER A 445 -28.22 30.66 -26.72
CA SER A 445 -27.78 31.66 -27.71
C SER A 445 -27.92 31.16 -29.15
N THR A 446 -27.45 29.94 -29.43
CA THR A 446 -27.53 29.33 -30.76
C THR A 446 -28.96 28.94 -31.15
N LYS A 447 -29.79 28.49 -30.19
CA LYS A 447 -31.22 28.23 -30.44
C LYS A 447 -32.00 29.51 -30.76
N ILE A 448 -31.66 30.64 -30.12
CA ILE A 448 -32.25 31.95 -30.43
C ILE A 448 -31.79 32.41 -31.82
N ALA A 449 -30.49 32.35 -32.12
CA ALA A 449 -29.92 32.80 -33.40
C ALA A 449 -30.43 32.01 -34.63
N LEU A 450 -30.89 30.77 -34.44
CA LEU A 450 -31.50 29.92 -35.48
C LEU A 450 -33.05 29.97 -35.48
N SER A 451 -33.67 30.89 -34.73
CA SER A 451 -35.12 30.98 -34.58
C SER A 451 -35.69 32.30 -35.13
N SER A 452 -37.01 32.38 -35.26
CA SER A 452 -37.72 33.59 -35.69
C SER A 452 -37.54 34.79 -34.74
N LEU A 453 -37.03 34.56 -33.52
CA LEU A 453 -36.75 35.62 -32.56
C LEU A 453 -35.44 36.37 -32.90
N PRO A 454 -35.48 37.68 -33.15
CA PRO A 454 -34.26 38.48 -33.25
C PRO A 454 -33.43 38.36 -31.96
N SER A 455 -32.11 38.27 -32.08
CA SER A 455 -31.19 38.26 -30.92
C SER A 455 -31.40 39.45 -29.97
N ASN A 456 -31.83 40.60 -30.53
CA ASN A 456 -32.19 41.80 -29.77
C ASN A 456 -33.46 41.64 -28.90
N ALA A 457 -34.32 40.65 -29.14
CA ALA A 457 -35.55 40.41 -28.38
C ALA A 457 -35.29 40.03 -26.91
N VAL A 458 -34.11 39.47 -26.61
CA VAL A 458 -33.67 39.13 -25.25
C VAL A 458 -32.66 40.14 -24.66
N ALA A 459 -32.31 41.20 -25.41
CA ALA A 459 -31.29 42.16 -25.01
C ALA A 459 -31.70 43.05 -23.82
N ALA A 460 -30.70 43.51 -23.06
CA ALA A 460 -30.90 44.32 -21.86
C ALA A 460 -31.72 45.63 -22.05
N PRO A 461 -31.71 46.33 -23.20
CA PRO A 461 -32.61 47.46 -23.44
C PRO A 461 -34.08 47.03 -23.52
N LEU A 462 -34.42 46.05 -24.36
CA LEU A 462 -35.81 45.60 -24.52
C LEU A 462 -36.32 44.92 -23.24
N ARG A 463 -35.48 44.19 -22.52
CA ARG A 463 -35.82 43.65 -21.19
C ARG A 463 -36.19 44.73 -20.17
N ARG A 464 -35.51 45.89 -20.18
CA ARG A 464 -35.87 47.02 -19.31
C ARG A 464 -37.18 47.69 -19.75
N PHE A 465 -37.34 47.92 -21.06
CA PHE A 465 -38.54 48.49 -21.66
C PHE A 465 -39.80 47.65 -21.40
N THR A 466 -39.66 46.32 -21.46
CA THR A 466 -40.76 45.33 -21.31
C THR A 466 -40.81 44.67 -19.93
N SER A 467 -40.25 45.33 -18.90
CA SER A 467 -40.31 44.90 -17.50
C SER A 467 -41.67 45.29 -16.89
N PRO A 468 -42.37 44.41 -16.17
CA PRO A 468 -43.62 44.78 -15.47
C PRO A 468 -43.49 45.96 -14.49
N ARG A 469 -42.28 46.24 -14.01
CA ARG A 469 -41.94 47.38 -13.12
C ARG A 469 -41.28 48.56 -13.86
N GLY A 470 -41.23 48.54 -15.19
CA GLY A 470 -40.71 49.63 -16.01
C GLY A 470 -41.70 50.79 -16.11
N THR A 471 -41.21 52.02 -16.20
CA THR A 471 -42.00 53.27 -16.20
C THR A 471 -43.07 53.34 -17.30
N ILE A 472 -42.85 52.64 -18.42
CA ILE A 472 -43.82 52.52 -19.52
C ILE A 472 -44.92 51.52 -19.11
N SER A 473 -44.55 50.33 -18.66
CA SER A 473 -45.53 49.35 -18.17
C SER A 473 -46.37 49.89 -17.02
N THR A 474 -45.79 50.60 -16.04
CA THR A 474 -46.56 51.20 -14.94
C THR A 474 -47.50 52.35 -15.37
N ARG A 475 -47.28 52.97 -16.54
CA ARG A 475 -48.17 53.98 -17.12
C ARG A 475 -49.29 53.39 -17.99
N PHE A 476 -49.10 52.17 -18.52
CA PHE A 476 -50.06 51.49 -19.41
C PHE A 476 -50.67 50.21 -18.80
N LEU A 477 -50.38 49.90 -17.53
CA LEU A 477 -51.00 48.81 -16.78
C LEU A 477 -52.40 49.21 -16.32
N THR A 478 -53.42 48.77 -17.06
CA THR A 478 -54.77 48.65 -16.50
C THR A 478 -54.81 47.55 -15.44
N ALA A 479 -55.56 47.77 -14.36
CA ALA A 479 -55.61 46.83 -13.23
C ALA A 479 -56.09 45.45 -13.69
N GLY A 480 -55.28 44.41 -13.45
CA GLY A 480 -55.56 43.03 -13.84
C GLY A 480 -55.08 42.62 -15.24
N ALA A 481 -54.56 43.54 -16.07
CA ALA A 481 -54.08 43.18 -17.41
C ALA A 481 -52.75 42.40 -17.37
N PRO A 482 -52.58 41.34 -18.19
CA PRO A 482 -51.32 40.60 -18.27
C PRO A 482 -50.23 41.42 -18.96
N SER A 483 -48.97 41.20 -18.56
CA SER A 483 -47.80 41.85 -19.17
C SER A 483 -47.72 41.57 -20.68
N ILE A 484 -47.44 42.60 -21.48
CA ILE A 484 -47.38 42.49 -22.95
C ILE A 484 -46.34 41.44 -23.37
N ALA A 485 -46.83 40.33 -23.92
CA ALA A 485 -46.01 39.18 -24.33
C ALA A 485 -45.32 39.43 -25.69
N ILE A 486 -44.34 40.33 -25.69
CA ILE A 486 -43.65 40.81 -26.90
C ILE A 486 -42.73 39.74 -27.49
N VAL A 487 -42.06 38.93 -26.67
CA VAL A 487 -41.25 37.80 -27.15
C VAL A 487 -42.17 36.73 -27.74
N ALA A 488 -43.29 36.40 -27.09
CA ALA A 488 -44.25 35.45 -27.66
C ALA A 488 -44.77 35.93 -29.03
N LYS A 489 -45.19 37.20 -29.14
CA LYS A 489 -45.62 37.79 -30.42
C LYS A 489 -44.51 37.79 -31.48
N LEU A 490 -43.28 38.13 -31.13
CA LEU A 490 -42.16 38.09 -32.08
C LEU A 490 -41.85 36.67 -32.56
N SER A 491 -42.03 35.64 -31.72
CA SER A 491 -41.77 34.24 -32.13
C SER A 491 -42.81 33.70 -33.12
N THR A 492 -44.07 34.16 -33.04
CA THR A 492 -45.16 33.71 -33.92
C THR A 492 -45.38 34.62 -35.13
N PHE A 493 -44.72 35.78 -35.19
CA PHE A 493 -44.83 36.70 -36.33
C PHE A 493 -43.92 36.26 -37.47
N THR A 494 -44.45 35.46 -38.39
CA THR A 494 -43.85 35.35 -39.74
C THR A 494 -43.87 36.75 -40.38
N PRO A 495 -42.72 37.26 -40.90
CA PRO A 495 -42.65 38.60 -41.44
C PRO A 495 -43.41 38.71 -42.77
N LEU A 496 -44.70 39.07 -42.68
CA LEU A 496 -45.59 39.32 -43.83
C LEU A 496 -45.09 40.44 -44.76
N ALA A 497 -44.14 41.24 -44.30
CA ALA A 497 -43.19 41.95 -45.15
C ALA A 497 -41.78 41.89 -44.52
N LEU A 498 -40.79 41.44 -45.29
CA LEU A 498 -39.41 41.87 -45.07
C LEU A 498 -39.39 43.40 -45.28
N ILE A 499 -38.98 44.16 -44.27
CA ILE A 499 -38.60 45.55 -44.48
C ILE A 499 -37.31 45.52 -45.30
N GLN A 500 -37.44 45.59 -46.62
CA GLN A 500 -36.32 45.84 -47.51
C GLN A 500 -35.80 47.25 -47.21
N THR A 501 -34.83 47.34 -46.30
CA THR A 501 -33.96 48.49 -46.17
C THR A 501 -33.23 48.65 -47.50
N LYS A 502 -33.75 49.50 -48.39
CA LYS A 502 -33.16 49.74 -49.72
C LYS A 502 -31.67 50.05 -49.52
N PRO A 503 -30.74 49.24 -50.06
CA PRO A 503 -29.33 49.56 -49.99
C PRO A 503 -29.13 50.88 -50.74
N VAL A 504 -28.41 51.83 -50.14
CA VAL A 504 -28.13 53.12 -50.76
C VAL A 504 -27.14 52.88 -51.89
N GLY A 505 -27.63 52.87 -53.13
CA GLY A 505 -26.87 52.50 -54.32
C GLY A 505 -27.65 52.77 -55.60
N LEU A 506 -27.00 52.52 -56.74
CA LEU A 506 -27.57 52.75 -58.07
C LEU A 506 -28.81 51.87 -58.32
N VAL A 507 -29.95 52.51 -58.58
CA VAL A 507 -31.20 51.83 -58.95
C VAL A 507 -31.03 51.24 -60.35
N THR A 508 -31.23 49.94 -60.51
CA THR A 508 -31.11 49.29 -61.82
C THR A 508 -32.35 49.57 -62.67
N ILE A 509 -32.20 49.55 -64.00
CA ILE A 509 -33.33 49.81 -64.92
C ILE A 509 -34.49 48.81 -64.73
N ASN A 510 -34.18 47.59 -64.26
CA ASN A 510 -35.18 46.58 -63.89
C ASN A 510 -36.05 47.05 -62.71
N GLN A 511 -35.45 47.59 -61.65
CA GLN A 511 -36.17 48.12 -60.48
C GLN A 511 -37.05 49.33 -60.83
N VAL A 512 -36.66 50.13 -61.83
CA VAL A 512 -37.51 51.21 -62.38
C VAL A 512 -38.67 50.64 -63.20
N SER A 513 -38.43 49.59 -63.99
CA SER A 513 -39.43 48.90 -64.82
C SER A 513 -40.51 48.19 -63.98
N GLU A 514 -40.11 47.55 -62.89
CA GLU A 514 -41.00 46.88 -61.93
C GLU A 514 -41.89 47.88 -61.17
N THR A 515 -41.38 49.07 -60.85
CA THR A 515 -42.11 50.06 -60.06
C THR A 515 -43.08 50.94 -60.86
N GLN A 516 -42.95 51.02 -62.20
CA GLN A 516 -43.94 51.68 -63.05
C GLN A 516 -45.03 50.72 -63.54
N GLY A 517 -46.22 50.79 -62.93
CA GLY A 517 -47.40 49.97 -63.25
C GLY A 517 -48.11 50.24 -64.59
N SER A 518 -47.40 50.58 -65.67
CA SER A 518 -47.99 50.89 -66.99
C SER A 518 -48.15 49.65 -67.91
N THR A 519 -49.06 49.77 -68.89
CA THR A 519 -49.65 48.71 -69.72
C THR A 519 -49.22 48.81 -71.20
N VAL A 520 -48.02 48.34 -71.54
CA VAL A 520 -47.49 48.29 -72.93
C VAL A 520 -46.76 46.96 -73.16
N PRO A 521 -46.96 46.24 -74.29
CA PRO A 521 -46.46 44.86 -74.46
C PRO A 521 -44.93 44.71 -74.48
N LEU A 522 -44.16 45.77 -74.77
CA LEU A 522 -42.69 45.81 -74.63
C LEU A 522 -42.20 45.30 -73.26
N LYS A 523 -43.00 45.50 -72.21
CA LYS A 523 -42.72 45.09 -70.82
C LYS A 523 -42.52 43.59 -70.62
N GLN A 524 -42.94 42.74 -71.57
CA GLN A 524 -42.77 41.29 -71.49
C GLN A 524 -41.52 40.74 -72.20
N THR A 525 -40.82 41.57 -72.98
CA THR A 525 -39.76 41.12 -73.92
C THR A 525 -38.34 41.31 -73.38
N VAL A 526 -38.14 42.14 -72.36
CA VAL A 526 -36.81 42.62 -71.91
C VAL A 526 -36.38 42.04 -70.55
N LEU A 527 -37.13 41.08 -69.99
CA LEU A 527 -36.72 40.38 -68.77
C LEU A 527 -35.72 39.27 -69.09
N PHE A 528 -34.55 39.27 -68.43
CA PHE A 528 -33.49 38.26 -68.60
C PHE A 528 -34.02 36.82 -68.44
N GLU A 529 -34.84 36.59 -67.41
CA GLU A 529 -35.50 35.30 -67.12
C GLU A 529 -36.35 34.74 -68.29
N ARG A 530 -36.72 35.58 -69.26
CA ARG A 530 -37.51 35.19 -70.44
C ARG A 530 -36.68 35.02 -71.71
N ILE A 531 -35.38 35.32 -71.71
CA ILE A 531 -34.52 35.23 -72.91
C ILE A 531 -34.57 33.81 -73.50
N SER A 532 -34.44 32.77 -72.67
CA SER A 532 -34.56 31.36 -73.09
C SER A 532 -35.89 31.07 -73.79
N LYS A 533 -37.01 31.55 -73.22
CA LYS A 533 -38.36 31.37 -73.78
C LYS A 533 -38.57 32.17 -75.07
N VAL A 534 -37.99 33.36 -75.19
CA VAL A 534 -38.04 34.19 -76.41
C VAL A 534 -37.16 33.61 -77.53
N LEU A 535 -36.02 33.00 -77.20
CA LEU A 535 -35.19 32.27 -78.17
C LEU A 535 -35.93 31.08 -78.80
N ASP A 536 -36.70 30.35 -77.99
CA ASP A 536 -37.45 29.17 -78.41
C ASP A 536 -38.74 29.52 -79.19
N THR A 537 -39.42 30.63 -78.86
CA THR A 537 -40.70 31.04 -79.51
C THR A 537 -40.58 32.16 -80.56
N GLY A 538 -39.42 32.83 -80.67
CA GLY A 538 -39.21 33.93 -81.61
C GLY A 538 -39.16 33.49 -83.08
N PRO A 539 -39.47 34.39 -84.04
CA PRO A 539 -39.50 34.06 -85.47
C PRO A 539 -38.15 33.55 -85.98
N ARG A 540 -38.19 32.70 -87.01
CA ARG A 540 -37.01 32.08 -87.64
C ARG A 540 -36.43 32.99 -88.73
N LEU A 541 -35.10 32.99 -88.82
CA LEU A 541 -34.26 33.98 -89.52
C LEU A 541 -33.39 33.27 -90.57
N GLY A 542 -34.01 32.84 -91.67
CA GLY A 542 -33.31 32.20 -92.81
C GLY A 542 -32.27 33.07 -93.53
N ASP A 543 -32.38 34.40 -93.42
CA ASP A 543 -31.50 35.39 -94.08
C ASP A 543 -30.51 36.08 -93.10
N PHE A 544 -30.22 35.46 -91.95
CA PHE A 544 -29.27 35.97 -90.93
C PHE A 544 -27.86 35.41 -91.14
N THR A 545 -26.84 36.23 -90.90
CA THR A 545 -25.42 35.87 -90.95
C THR A 545 -24.65 36.61 -89.87
N ILE A 546 -23.62 35.97 -89.30
CA ILE A 546 -22.69 36.60 -88.37
C ILE A 546 -21.50 37.12 -89.17
N VAL A 547 -21.21 38.41 -89.04
CA VAL A 547 -20.11 39.09 -89.77
C VAL A 547 -19.08 39.60 -88.77
N ALA A 548 -17.81 39.62 -89.15
CA ALA A 548 -16.74 40.18 -88.33
C ALA A 548 -16.93 41.70 -88.11
N GLU A 549 -16.50 42.18 -86.94
CA GLU A 549 -16.77 43.53 -86.41
C GLU A 549 -16.29 44.70 -87.30
N ALA A 550 -15.39 44.43 -88.25
CA ALA A 550 -14.88 45.40 -89.21
C ALA A 550 -15.75 45.61 -90.48
N PHE A 551 -16.93 44.96 -90.58
CA PHE A 551 -17.84 45.08 -91.71
C PHE A 551 -19.18 45.70 -91.28
N GLU A 552 -19.53 46.88 -91.80
CA GLU A 552 -20.87 47.45 -91.62
C GLU A 552 -21.92 46.69 -92.48
N PRO A 553 -22.93 46.05 -91.87
CA PRO A 553 -24.04 45.49 -92.64
C PRO A 553 -24.96 46.62 -93.12
N LYS A 554 -25.26 46.66 -94.43
CA LYS A 554 -26.25 47.59 -95.03
C LYS A 554 -27.71 47.29 -94.66
N ARG A 555 -27.95 46.71 -93.48
CA ARG A 555 -29.25 46.24 -92.96
C ARG A 555 -29.28 46.39 -91.45
N THR A 556 -30.32 47.03 -90.92
CA THR A 556 -30.54 47.17 -89.47
C THR A 556 -31.34 45.99 -88.91
N LEU A 557 -31.30 45.78 -87.59
CA LEU A 557 -31.98 44.69 -86.86
C LEU A 557 -33.51 44.62 -87.09
N LEU A 558 -34.12 45.69 -87.61
CA LEU A 558 -35.56 45.78 -87.90
C LEU A 558 -35.94 45.30 -89.31
N SER A 559 -34.97 44.90 -90.14
CA SER A 559 -35.18 44.58 -91.57
C SER A 559 -35.32 43.09 -91.89
N PHE A 560 -35.31 42.20 -90.89
CA PHE A 560 -35.48 40.76 -91.10
C PHE A 560 -36.92 40.40 -91.49
N LYS A 561 -37.10 39.87 -92.70
CA LYS A 561 -38.31 39.13 -93.05
C LYS A 561 -38.21 37.71 -92.49
N PRO A 562 -39.20 37.21 -91.73
CA PRO A 562 -39.19 35.83 -91.25
C PRO A 562 -39.12 34.85 -92.41
N ARG A 563 -38.21 33.88 -92.31
CA ARG A 563 -38.01 32.83 -93.33
C ARG A 563 -37.63 31.54 -92.64
N LEU A 564 -38.19 30.44 -93.13
CA LEU A 564 -38.01 29.09 -92.60
C LEU A 564 -37.21 28.25 -93.62
N PRO A 565 -36.25 27.41 -93.17
CA PRO A 565 -35.75 27.25 -91.80
C PRO A 565 -34.87 28.45 -91.32
N ASP A 566 -34.38 28.41 -90.07
CA ASP A 566 -33.29 29.29 -89.62
C ASP A 566 -32.04 29.09 -90.50
N SER A 567 -31.25 30.16 -90.65
CA SER A 567 -29.87 30.07 -91.14
C SER A 567 -28.96 29.32 -90.16
N ARG A 568 -27.84 28.77 -90.65
CA ARG A 568 -26.82 28.10 -89.82
C ARG A 568 -26.33 29.00 -88.68
N ASP A 569 -26.15 30.28 -88.98
CA ASP A 569 -25.66 31.28 -88.04
C ASP A 569 -26.72 31.65 -87.00
N ALA A 570 -28.01 31.70 -87.37
CA ALA A 570 -29.09 31.96 -86.42
C ALA A 570 -29.28 30.81 -85.42
N ASP A 571 -29.21 29.56 -85.88
CA ASP A 571 -29.26 28.38 -84.99
C ASP A 571 -28.06 28.34 -84.03
N MET A 572 -26.85 28.63 -84.52
CA MET A 572 -25.67 28.79 -83.67
C MET A 572 -25.83 29.94 -82.65
N PHE A 573 -26.33 31.11 -83.08
CA PHE A 573 -26.58 32.24 -82.19
C PHE A 573 -27.56 31.88 -81.07
N ARG A 574 -28.70 31.24 -81.39
CA ARG A 574 -29.67 30.79 -80.38
C ARG A 574 -29.04 29.85 -79.36
N LYS A 575 -28.23 28.90 -79.80
CA LYS A 575 -27.51 27.94 -78.93
C LYS A 575 -26.53 28.64 -78.00
N VAL A 576 -25.74 29.59 -78.51
CA VAL A 576 -24.75 30.35 -77.71
C VAL A 576 -25.45 31.23 -76.66
N VAL A 577 -26.52 31.96 -77.02
CA VAL A 577 -27.24 32.80 -76.05
C VAL A 577 -27.92 31.95 -74.97
N LYS A 578 -28.47 30.77 -75.34
CA LYS A 578 -29.07 29.84 -74.35
C LYS A 578 -28.03 29.31 -73.36
N ALA A 579 -26.87 28.86 -73.85
CA ALA A 579 -25.77 28.41 -73.01
C ALA A 579 -25.20 29.52 -72.09
N ASN A 580 -25.19 30.78 -72.56
CA ASN A 580 -24.81 31.92 -71.73
C ASN A 580 -25.85 32.20 -70.63
N GLN A 581 -27.15 32.11 -70.92
CA GLN A 581 -28.19 32.25 -69.90
C GLN A 581 -28.10 31.13 -68.85
N ASP A 582 -27.91 29.87 -69.26
CA ASP A 582 -27.70 28.72 -68.36
C ASP A 582 -26.44 28.83 -67.48
N TYR A 583 -25.52 29.74 -67.82
CA TYR A 583 -24.33 30.08 -67.03
C TYR A 583 -24.61 31.24 -66.06
N LEU A 584 -25.26 32.30 -66.52
CA LEU A 584 -25.69 33.44 -65.69
C LEU A 584 -26.66 32.98 -64.57
N ASP A 585 -27.62 32.11 -64.89
CA ASP A 585 -28.59 31.55 -63.94
C ASP A 585 -27.92 30.69 -62.84
N LYS A 586 -26.67 30.26 -63.03
CA LYS A 586 -25.86 29.57 -62.00
C LYS A 586 -25.04 30.55 -61.16
N LEU A 587 -24.52 31.62 -61.76
CA LEU A 587 -23.78 32.67 -61.05
C LEU A 587 -24.67 33.51 -60.13
N PHE A 588 -25.93 33.75 -60.54
CA PHE A 588 -26.85 34.67 -59.86
C PHE A 588 -28.01 33.94 -59.16
N GLN A 589 -27.82 32.69 -58.71
CA GLN A 589 -28.83 32.00 -57.90
C GLN A 589 -29.11 32.81 -56.61
N PRO A 590 -30.38 33.15 -56.32
CA PRO A 590 -30.70 33.79 -55.05
C PRO A 590 -30.39 32.82 -53.90
N PRO A 591 -29.85 33.31 -52.77
CA PRO A 591 -29.53 32.45 -51.65
C PRO A 591 -30.80 31.77 -51.13
N LYS A 592 -30.77 30.44 -50.96
CA LYS A 592 -31.85 29.72 -50.28
C LYS A 592 -31.98 30.25 -48.86
N THR A 593 -33.08 30.96 -48.60
CA THR A 593 -33.50 31.28 -47.24
C THR A 593 -34.08 30.02 -46.62
N ASP A 594 -33.28 29.30 -45.82
CA ASP A 594 -33.81 28.21 -45.01
C ASP A 594 -34.97 28.73 -44.14
N PRO A 595 -36.09 28.00 -44.03
CA PRO A 595 -37.28 28.47 -43.32
C PRO A 595 -36.99 28.57 -41.81
N VAL A 596 -36.76 29.80 -41.36
CA VAL A 596 -36.44 30.13 -39.96
C VAL A 596 -37.60 29.69 -39.06
N SER A 597 -37.39 28.63 -38.29
CA SER A 597 -38.44 28.03 -37.47
C SER A 597 -38.79 28.91 -36.25
N PRO A 598 -40.05 28.89 -35.78
CA PRO A 598 -40.41 29.50 -34.51
C PRO A 598 -39.63 28.84 -33.36
N ILE A 599 -39.34 29.61 -32.31
CA ILE A 599 -38.69 29.03 -31.12
C ILE A 599 -39.63 28.01 -30.45
N ASP A 600 -39.04 26.98 -29.85
CA ASP A 600 -39.76 25.78 -29.41
C ASP A 600 -40.92 26.10 -28.43
N PRO A 601 -42.13 25.55 -28.65
CA PRO A 601 -43.29 25.83 -27.80
C PRO A 601 -43.11 25.36 -26.34
N ASP A 602 -42.28 24.34 -26.07
CA ASP A 602 -41.89 23.94 -24.71
C ASP A 602 -40.44 24.33 -24.37
N ILE A 603 -39.98 25.47 -24.86
CA ILE A 603 -38.71 26.03 -24.36
C ILE A 603 -38.77 26.35 -22.85
N LYS A 604 -39.96 26.55 -22.26
CA LYS A 604 -40.10 26.67 -20.80
C LYS A 604 -39.74 25.37 -20.08
N GLY A 605 -40.35 24.24 -20.43
CA GLY A 605 -40.08 22.95 -19.80
C GLY A 605 -38.60 22.56 -19.91
N ARG A 606 -38.01 22.71 -21.10
CA ARG A 606 -36.60 22.38 -21.31
C ARG A 606 -35.63 23.35 -20.64
N LEU A 607 -35.96 24.64 -20.49
CA LEU A 607 -35.16 25.57 -19.68
C LEU A 607 -35.25 25.24 -18.18
N LEU A 608 -36.42 24.84 -17.68
CA LEU A 608 -36.55 24.37 -16.28
C LEU A 608 -35.82 23.05 -16.05
N GLN A 609 -35.80 22.13 -17.02
CA GLN A 609 -35.01 20.90 -16.96
C GLN A 609 -33.50 21.19 -17.00
N SER A 610 -33.07 22.12 -17.85
CA SER A 610 -31.67 22.55 -17.98
C SER A 610 -31.17 23.27 -16.73
N LEU A 611 -32.01 24.09 -16.08
CA LEU A 611 -31.70 24.77 -14.83
C LEU A 611 -31.99 23.94 -13.57
N ASN A 612 -32.29 22.64 -13.69
CA ASN A 612 -32.59 21.81 -12.52
C ASN A 612 -31.33 21.71 -11.63
N PRO A 613 -31.38 22.15 -10.34
CA PRO A 613 -30.22 22.16 -9.46
C PRO A 613 -29.70 20.75 -9.15
N GLU A 614 -30.58 19.75 -9.05
CA GLU A 614 -30.20 18.34 -8.86
C GLU A 614 -29.23 17.88 -9.96
N LYS A 615 -29.52 18.25 -11.21
CA LYS A 615 -28.73 17.82 -12.37
C LYS A 615 -27.50 18.71 -12.58
N THR A 616 -27.63 20.02 -12.45
CA THR A 616 -26.57 20.99 -12.77
C THR A 616 -25.45 21.03 -11.74
N ILE A 617 -25.77 20.92 -10.44
CA ILE A 617 -24.78 20.98 -9.38
C ILE A 617 -24.05 19.65 -9.26
N TYR A 618 -24.77 18.52 -9.35
CA TYR A 618 -24.17 17.19 -9.46
C TYR A 618 -23.22 17.10 -10.67
N ALA A 619 -23.65 17.56 -11.86
CA ALA A 619 -22.79 17.55 -13.05
C ALA A 619 -21.54 18.44 -12.90
N ARG A 620 -21.67 19.60 -12.22
CA ARG A 620 -20.52 20.47 -11.92
C ARG A 620 -19.53 19.81 -10.97
N VAL A 621 -20.00 19.21 -9.88
CA VAL A 621 -19.13 18.53 -8.90
C VAL A 621 -18.46 17.30 -9.53
N LYS A 622 -19.21 16.51 -10.31
CA LYS A 622 -18.67 15.39 -11.09
C LYS A 622 -17.63 15.81 -12.12
N ALA A 623 -17.75 17.00 -12.72
CA ALA A 623 -16.75 17.54 -13.65
C ALA A 623 -15.49 18.11 -12.95
N SER A 624 -15.54 18.38 -11.65
CA SER A 624 -14.38 18.83 -10.85
C SER A 624 -13.67 17.72 -10.07
N LEU A 625 -14.28 16.54 -9.93
CA LEU A 625 -13.71 15.40 -9.19
C LEU A 625 -13.04 14.40 -10.15
N VAL A 626 -11.71 14.32 -10.09
CA VAL A 626 -10.97 13.16 -10.61
C VAL A 626 -10.94 12.11 -9.49
N LEU A 627 -11.93 11.21 -9.48
CA LEU A 627 -11.94 10.08 -8.56
C LEU A 627 -10.89 9.04 -9.00
N ALA A 628 -10.15 8.50 -8.04
CA ALA A 628 -9.25 7.37 -8.30
C ALA A 628 -10.04 6.14 -8.77
N SER A 629 -9.49 5.40 -9.73
CA SER A 629 -10.13 4.22 -10.32
C SER A 629 -10.25 3.09 -9.30
N GLY A 630 -11.47 2.84 -8.81
CA GLY A 630 -11.77 1.76 -7.86
C GLY A 630 -12.71 2.17 -6.72
N ALA A 631 -12.88 3.46 -6.45
CA ALA A 631 -13.84 3.93 -5.45
C ALA A 631 -15.29 3.62 -5.88
N GLU A 632 -16.08 3.04 -4.98
CA GLU A 632 -17.53 2.89 -5.20
C GLU A 632 -18.18 4.27 -5.39
N SER A 633 -19.15 4.35 -6.30
CA SER A 633 -19.91 5.59 -6.50
C SER A 633 -21.07 5.65 -5.50
N PRO A 634 -21.06 6.55 -4.51
CA PRO A 634 -22.16 6.67 -3.55
C PRO A 634 -23.47 7.08 -4.22
N SER A 635 -24.58 6.83 -3.53
CA SER A 635 -25.94 7.21 -3.91
C SER A 635 -26.05 8.66 -4.36
N ASP A 636 -25.37 9.57 -3.66
CA ASP A 636 -25.20 10.95 -4.08
C ASP A 636 -23.72 11.36 -4.01
N LEU A 637 -23.16 11.83 -5.13
CA LEU A 637 -21.79 12.36 -5.18
C LEU A 637 -21.60 13.64 -4.35
N LEU A 638 -22.70 14.23 -3.86
CA LEU A 638 -22.68 15.38 -2.96
C LEU A 638 -22.65 14.99 -1.47
N GLU A 639 -22.84 13.72 -1.10
CA GLU A 639 -22.63 13.26 0.28
C GLU A 639 -21.15 13.38 0.67
N PRO A 640 -20.80 13.77 1.91
CA PRO A 640 -19.42 13.74 2.37
C PRO A 640 -18.78 12.36 2.17
N ILE A 641 -17.51 12.32 1.76
CA ILE A 641 -16.68 11.13 1.89
C ILE A 641 -16.50 10.88 3.38
N LEU A 642 -16.92 9.72 3.85
CA LEU A 642 -16.62 9.22 5.19
C LEU A 642 -15.44 8.26 5.08
N ASP A 643 -14.56 8.29 6.08
CA ASP A 643 -13.28 7.60 6.07
C ASP A 643 -13.05 6.83 7.39
N ALA A 644 -12.17 5.83 7.32
CA ALA A 644 -11.81 4.93 8.40
C ALA A 644 -10.28 4.72 8.40
N PRO A 645 -9.51 5.56 9.12
CA PRO A 645 -8.05 5.44 9.18
C PRO A 645 -7.65 4.04 9.66
N THR A 646 -6.60 3.48 9.09
CA THR A 646 -6.14 2.12 9.41
C THR A 646 -4.81 2.18 10.15
N PHE A 647 -4.72 1.47 11.26
CA PHE A 647 -3.53 1.39 12.10
C PHE A 647 -2.91 -0.01 11.97
N PRO A 648 -1.71 -0.14 11.37
CA PRO A 648 -1.05 -1.43 11.16
C PRO A 648 -0.23 -1.89 12.37
N GLN A 649 -0.14 -1.10 13.44
CA GLN A 649 0.63 -1.43 14.63
C GLN A 649 -0.04 -2.58 15.42
N PRO A 650 0.72 -3.58 15.90
CA PRO A 650 0.19 -4.68 16.70
C PRO A 650 -0.15 -4.23 18.13
N MET A 651 -1.42 -4.33 18.50
CA MET A 651 -1.95 -3.75 19.75
C MET A 651 -1.57 -4.49 21.05
N TYR A 652 -0.94 -5.67 20.99
CA TYR A 652 -0.43 -6.35 22.20
C TYR A 652 0.66 -5.53 22.91
N GLU A 653 1.42 -4.71 22.17
CA GLU A 653 2.49 -3.89 22.75
C GLU A 653 1.93 -2.82 23.68
N ALA A 654 0.87 -2.13 23.24
CA ALA A 654 0.20 -1.12 24.06
C ALA A 654 -0.44 -1.73 25.31
N LEU A 655 -0.95 -2.98 25.23
CA LEU A 655 -1.45 -3.70 26.40
C LEU A 655 -0.32 -4.14 27.34
N ARG A 656 0.81 -4.66 26.80
CA ARG A 656 2.02 -4.99 27.58
C ARG A 656 2.52 -3.80 28.37
N ASP A 657 2.65 -2.65 27.70
CA ASP A 657 3.23 -1.45 28.31
C ASP A 657 2.22 -0.70 29.21
N LEU A 658 0.91 -0.95 29.07
CA LEU A 658 -0.12 -0.59 30.07
C LEU A 658 -0.02 -1.48 31.33
N SER A 659 -0.06 -2.81 31.18
CA SER A 659 0.27 -3.77 32.25
C SER A 659 0.48 -5.19 31.73
N GLN A 660 1.65 -5.74 32.05
CA GLN A 660 2.04 -7.11 31.67
C GLN A 660 1.18 -8.19 32.36
N ASP A 661 0.66 -7.91 33.56
CA ASP A 661 -0.25 -8.78 34.32
C ASP A 661 -1.54 -9.10 33.55
N LEU A 662 -1.91 -8.27 32.57
CA LEU A 662 -3.14 -8.40 31.79
C LEU A 662 -2.94 -9.23 30.51
N MET A 663 -1.69 -9.32 30.03
CA MET A 663 -1.31 -10.25 28.96
C MET A 663 -1.30 -11.70 29.45
N LEU A 664 -0.67 -11.94 30.60
CA LEU A 664 -0.56 -13.26 31.24
C LEU A 664 -0.59 -13.13 32.77
N PRO A 665 -1.79 -13.16 33.39
CA PRO A 665 -1.95 -13.12 34.84
C PRO A 665 -1.13 -14.19 35.58
N SER A 666 -0.68 -13.84 36.79
CA SER A 666 0.04 -14.74 37.71
C SER A 666 1.40 -15.25 37.22
N LEU A 667 1.98 -14.64 36.17
CA LEU A 667 3.31 -14.96 35.59
C LEU A 667 4.46 -15.00 36.63
N GLU A 668 4.33 -14.26 37.72
CA GLU A 668 5.22 -14.29 38.89
C GLU A 668 5.43 -15.70 39.48
N HIS A 669 4.43 -16.60 39.36
CA HIS A 669 4.49 -17.98 39.84
C HIS A 669 5.29 -18.93 38.93
N VAL A 670 5.66 -18.50 37.72
CA VAL A 670 6.43 -19.30 36.75
C VAL A 670 7.92 -19.21 37.09
N PRO A 671 8.63 -20.32 37.39
CA PRO A 671 10.05 -20.25 37.74
C PRO A 671 10.91 -19.81 36.52
N PRO A 672 12.08 -19.18 36.76
CA PRO A 672 13.02 -18.85 35.68
C PRO A 672 13.60 -20.10 35.02
N ASN A 673 14.03 -19.97 33.77
CA ASN A 673 14.45 -21.06 32.88
C ASN A 673 13.34 -22.09 32.61
N THR A 674 12.12 -21.61 32.40
CA THR A 674 10.94 -22.43 32.08
C THR A 674 10.58 -22.35 30.61
N VAL A 675 10.20 -23.49 30.05
CA VAL A 675 9.48 -23.62 28.79
C VAL A 675 8.11 -24.22 29.07
N ALA A 676 7.06 -23.68 28.46
CA ALA A 676 5.70 -24.20 28.60
C ALA A 676 4.83 -23.89 27.38
N LEU A 677 3.65 -24.51 27.35
CA LEU A 677 2.64 -24.31 26.32
C LEU A 677 1.41 -23.58 26.89
N LEU A 678 0.92 -22.62 26.13
CA LEU A 678 -0.25 -21.80 26.40
C LEU A 678 -1.16 -21.78 25.15
N GLU A 679 -2.37 -21.24 25.29
CA GLU A 679 -3.26 -20.90 24.18
C GLU A 679 -3.51 -19.39 24.08
N THR A 680 -3.74 -18.93 22.85
CA THR A 680 -4.36 -17.62 22.54
C THR A 680 -5.82 -17.56 22.96
N ASN A 681 -6.20 -16.54 23.73
CA ASN A 681 -7.60 -16.29 24.09
C ASN A 681 -8.30 -15.37 23.07
N SER A 682 -8.98 -15.96 22.07
CA SER A 682 -9.71 -15.20 21.04
C SER A 682 -10.77 -14.26 21.59
N ARG A 683 -11.45 -14.64 22.69
CA ARG A 683 -12.47 -13.81 23.34
C ARG A 683 -11.89 -12.56 23.98
N PHE A 684 -10.70 -12.66 24.55
CA PHE A 684 -9.95 -11.53 25.06
C PHE A 684 -9.56 -10.57 23.92
N VAL A 685 -8.95 -11.11 22.86
CA VAL A 685 -8.48 -10.32 21.71
C VAL A 685 -9.64 -9.59 21.02
N GLU A 686 -10.77 -10.27 20.79
CA GLU A 686 -11.98 -9.66 20.22
C GLU A 686 -12.55 -8.56 21.12
N ALA A 687 -12.68 -8.80 22.44
CA ALA A 687 -13.20 -7.80 23.37
C ALA A 687 -12.31 -6.55 23.47
N PHE A 688 -11.00 -6.75 23.53
CA PHE A 688 -10.00 -5.67 23.60
C PHE A 688 -10.00 -4.81 22.32
N LEU A 689 -10.00 -5.45 21.15
CA LEU A 689 -10.06 -4.75 19.87
C LEU A 689 -11.39 -4.02 19.65
N VAL A 690 -12.54 -4.58 20.09
CA VAL A 690 -13.83 -3.86 20.06
C VAL A 690 -13.78 -2.63 20.97
N GLY A 691 -13.16 -2.71 22.15
CA GLY A 691 -12.94 -1.58 23.05
C GLY A 691 -12.13 -0.45 22.41
N LEU A 692 -10.92 -0.78 21.91
CA LEU A 692 -10.06 0.14 21.15
C LEU A 692 -10.81 0.86 20.00
N ASN A 693 -11.58 0.10 19.21
CA ASN A 693 -12.31 0.65 18.07
C ASN A 693 -13.52 1.51 18.49
N ALA A 694 -14.17 1.21 19.62
CA ALA A 694 -15.29 1.99 20.15
C ALA A 694 -14.82 3.35 20.72
N GLU A 695 -13.70 3.39 21.43
CA GLU A 695 -13.14 4.65 21.94
C GLU A 695 -12.64 5.54 20.80
N LEU A 696 -11.86 4.98 19.87
CA LEU A 696 -11.32 5.78 18.76
C LEU A 696 -12.44 6.30 17.83
N SER A 697 -13.53 5.54 17.63
CA SER A 697 -14.70 6.08 16.90
C SER A 697 -15.35 7.27 17.60
N SER A 698 -15.25 7.33 18.94
CA SER A 698 -15.84 8.39 19.77
C SER A 698 -14.94 9.63 19.78
N GLU A 699 -13.62 9.47 19.98
CA GLU A 699 -12.66 10.57 19.86
C GLU A 699 -12.62 11.14 18.43
N LEU A 700 -12.61 10.32 17.38
CA LEU A 700 -12.63 10.81 16.00
C LEU A 700 -13.89 11.66 15.73
N LEU A 701 -15.07 11.25 16.21
CA LEU A 701 -16.28 12.06 16.08
C LEU A 701 -16.17 13.38 16.88
N TRP A 702 -15.69 13.32 18.13
CA TRP A 702 -15.49 14.50 18.99
C TRP A 702 -14.53 15.53 18.36
N ARG A 703 -13.45 15.04 17.72
CA ARG A 703 -12.48 15.85 16.97
C ARG A 703 -12.99 16.29 15.58
N ASN A 704 -14.25 16.03 15.24
CA ASN A 704 -14.91 16.36 13.95
C ASN A 704 -14.28 15.68 12.73
N PHE A 705 -13.57 14.56 12.91
CA PHE A 705 -13.07 13.73 11.82
C PHE A 705 -14.24 13.12 11.02
N PRO A 706 -14.17 13.04 9.66
CA PRO A 706 -15.28 12.56 8.84
C PRO A 706 -15.42 11.03 8.87
N THR A 707 -15.88 10.44 9.97
CA THR A 707 -16.14 9.00 10.11
C THR A 707 -17.63 8.70 10.34
N ASP A 708 -18.07 7.48 10.03
CA ASP A 708 -19.43 6.99 10.32
C ASP A 708 -19.52 6.24 11.67
N GLN A 709 -18.40 6.11 12.38
CA GLN A 709 -18.20 5.29 13.60
C GLN A 709 -18.38 3.77 13.41
N ARG A 710 -18.59 3.27 12.18
CA ARG A 710 -18.78 1.85 11.87
C ARG A 710 -17.51 1.19 11.32
N GLY A 711 -16.49 2.00 11.04
CA GLY A 711 -15.15 1.55 10.68
C GLY A 711 -14.51 0.60 11.71
N THR A 712 -13.47 -0.08 11.26
CA THR A 712 -12.57 -0.87 12.11
C THR A 712 -11.16 -0.38 11.81
N TYR A 713 -10.62 0.42 12.72
CA TYR A 713 -9.35 1.14 12.59
C TYR A 713 -8.17 0.24 13.00
N PHE A 714 -8.32 -0.47 14.13
CA PHE A 714 -7.38 -1.47 14.62
C PHE A 714 -7.86 -2.88 14.25
N LYS A 715 -7.03 -3.63 13.52
CA LYS A 715 -7.34 -5.00 13.03
C LYS A 715 -6.32 -6.06 13.47
N GLN A 716 -5.21 -5.65 14.07
CA GLN A 716 -4.08 -6.48 14.43
C GLN A 716 -3.80 -6.35 15.92
N PHE A 717 -3.67 -7.48 16.62
CA PHE A 717 -3.28 -7.53 18.01
C PHE A 717 -1.86 -8.08 18.14
N TRP A 718 -1.58 -9.24 17.52
CA TRP A 718 -0.27 -9.87 17.58
C TRP A 718 0.72 -9.29 16.57
N ASP A 719 2.01 -9.26 16.90
CA ASP A 719 3.08 -8.86 15.96
C ASP A 719 3.48 -10.04 15.06
N ALA A 720 3.29 -9.87 13.75
CA ALA A 720 3.46 -10.92 12.76
C ALA A 720 4.95 -11.22 12.54
N SER A 721 5.33 -12.50 12.58
CA SER A 721 6.73 -12.92 12.51
C SER A 721 7.44 -12.60 11.19
N ASP A 722 6.69 -12.32 10.13
CA ASP A 722 7.17 -11.88 8.82
C ASP A 722 7.23 -10.35 8.66
N GLY A 723 6.84 -9.59 9.68
CA GLY A 723 6.79 -8.12 9.67
C GLY A 723 5.71 -7.53 8.76
N SER A 724 4.77 -8.35 8.24
CA SER A 724 3.67 -7.86 7.40
C SER A 724 2.46 -7.39 8.24
N PRO A 725 1.81 -6.27 7.89
CA PRO A 725 0.55 -5.87 8.53
C PRO A 725 -0.55 -6.90 8.25
N GLN A 726 -0.94 -7.64 9.28
CA GLN A 726 -1.81 -8.80 9.18
C GLN A 726 -3.03 -8.65 10.08
N SER A 727 -4.23 -8.67 9.48
CA SER A 727 -5.48 -8.62 10.25
C SER A 727 -5.73 -9.94 10.99
N ASP A 728 -5.81 -9.83 12.32
CA ASP A 728 -6.28 -10.86 13.24
C ASP A 728 -7.81 -11.02 13.14
N ILE A 729 -8.53 -9.89 13.11
CA ILE A 729 -10.00 -9.85 13.03
C ILE A 729 -10.52 -9.47 11.63
N GLU A 730 -11.69 -9.99 11.29
CA GLU A 730 -12.54 -9.42 10.24
C GLU A 730 -13.15 -8.08 10.69
N PRO A 731 -13.59 -7.18 9.78
CA PRO A 731 -14.22 -5.91 10.17
C PRO A 731 -15.46 -6.12 11.06
N ILE A 732 -15.54 -5.39 12.17
CA ILE A 732 -16.53 -5.62 13.25
C ILE A 732 -17.98 -5.49 12.73
N SER A 733 -18.21 -4.58 11.78
CA SER A 733 -19.50 -4.38 11.11
C SER A 733 -19.96 -5.56 10.23
N GLN A 734 -19.11 -6.58 10.03
CA GLN A 734 -19.43 -7.80 9.29
C GLN A 734 -19.73 -9.01 10.21
N TRP A 735 -19.48 -8.91 11.53
CA TRP A 735 -19.64 -10.04 12.46
C TRP A 735 -21.10 -10.48 12.67
N ARG A 736 -22.06 -9.57 12.51
CA ARG A 736 -23.52 -9.81 12.61
C ARG A 736 -23.91 -10.52 13.92
N ASP A 737 -24.33 -11.78 13.84
CA ASP A 737 -24.84 -12.62 14.93
C ASP A 737 -23.90 -13.79 15.31
N ARG A 738 -22.61 -13.67 14.99
CA ARG A 738 -21.58 -14.62 15.45
C ARG A 738 -21.35 -14.54 16.96
N LEU A 739 -20.74 -15.58 17.52
CA LEU A 739 -20.37 -15.63 18.95
C LEU A 739 -19.01 -14.97 19.20
N LEU A 740 -18.74 -14.56 20.44
CA LEU A 740 -17.44 -14.01 20.81
C LEU A 740 -16.37 -15.12 20.83
N GLY A 741 -15.22 -14.84 20.19
CA GLY A 741 -14.09 -15.75 20.03
C GLY A 741 -14.06 -16.52 18.70
N GLN A 742 -14.98 -16.22 17.77
CA GLN A 742 -15.10 -16.84 16.44
C GLN A 742 -14.69 -15.92 15.27
N ASN A 743 -14.31 -14.67 15.54
CA ASN A 743 -14.02 -13.64 14.54
C ASN A 743 -12.51 -13.42 14.31
N THR A 744 -11.68 -14.19 15.01
CA THR A 744 -10.21 -14.27 14.90
C THR A 744 -9.74 -15.57 14.21
N PRO A 745 -10.03 -15.79 12.91
CA PRO A 745 -9.77 -17.09 12.25
C PRO A 745 -8.27 -17.47 12.18
N ARG A 746 -7.36 -16.50 12.33
CA ARG A 746 -5.90 -16.74 12.37
C ARG A 746 -5.36 -17.06 13.77
N SER A 747 -5.92 -16.46 14.80
CA SER A 747 -5.38 -16.44 16.18
C SER A 747 -6.34 -17.02 17.23
N SER A 748 -7.40 -17.73 16.82
CA SER A 748 -8.23 -18.54 17.70
C SER A 748 -7.65 -19.95 17.88
N GLY A 749 -7.56 -20.42 19.12
CA GLY A 749 -7.11 -21.79 19.47
C GLY A 749 -5.68 -22.12 19.01
N LYS A 750 -4.76 -21.15 19.02
CA LYS A 750 -3.37 -21.35 18.61
C LYS A 750 -2.46 -21.61 19.80
N LEU A 751 -1.62 -22.62 19.66
CA LEU A 751 -0.64 -23.03 20.64
C LEU A 751 0.53 -22.03 20.68
N VAL A 752 0.83 -21.55 21.87
CA VAL A 752 1.86 -20.53 22.15
C VAL A 752 2.93 -21.13 23.03
N LEU A 753 4.16 -21.19 22.52
CA LEU A 753 5.34 -21.57 23.29
C LEU A 753 5.80 -20.34 24.10
N ILE A 754 5.81 -20.44 25.42
CA ILE A 754 6.42 -19.43 26.31
C ILE A 754 7.79 -19.92 26.78
N ILE A 755 8.79 -19.04 26.70
CA ILE A 755 10.16 -19.27 27.15
C ILE A 755 10.52 -18.14 28.12
N ARG A 756 10.78 -18.50 29.37
CA ARG A 756 11.21 -17.61 30.43
C ARG A 756 12.66 -17.89 30.81
N GLY A 757 13.57 -16.95 30.58
CA GLY A 757 14.98 -17.04 31.02
C GLY A 757 15.94 -16.25 30.13
N GLU A 758 17.21 -16.19 30.55
CA GLU A 758 18.24 -15.35 29.92
C GLU A 758 18.60 -15.72 28.48
N LEU A 759 18.23 -16.92 27.98
CA LEU A 759 18.56 -17.38 26.63
C LEU A 759 18.21 -16.35 25.55
N LEU A 760 16.95 -15.91 25.51
CA LEU A 760 16.45 -14.99 24.48
C LEU A 760 16.68 -13.51 24.83
N ARG A 761 17.22 -13.24 26.02
CA ARG A 761 17.73 -11.94 26.42
C ARG A 761 19.17 -11.72 25.98
N ARG A 762 20.02 -12.77 26.03
CA ARG A 762 21.39 -12.79 25.47
C ARG A 762 21.39 -12.98 23.95
N TYR A 763 20.50 -13.82 23.42
CA TYR A 763 20.40 -14.14 21.99
C TYR A 763 19.00 -13.81 21.43
N PRO A 764 18.62 -12.51 21.33
CA PRO A 764 17.29 -12.12 20.85
C PRO A 764 17.01 -12.56 19.40
N ASN A 765 18.04 -12.60 18.55
CA ASN A 765 17.93 -12.95 17.14
C ASN A 765 17.88 -14.47 16.87
N SER A 766 17.74 -15.31 17.90
CA SER A 766 17.55 -16.76 17.71
C SER A 766 16.29 -17.07 16.92
N VAL A 767 16.46 -17.91 15.90
CA VAL A 767 15.36 -18.50 15.11
C VAL A 767 14.83 -19.70 15.87
N ILE A 768 13.52 -19.70 16.14
CA ILE A 768 12.82 -20.81 16.79
C ILE A 768 11.68 -21.24 15.86
N TYR A 769 11.55 -22.55 15.68
CA TYR A 769 10.53 -23.18 14.85
C TYR A 769 10.20 -24.56 15.42
N ALA A 770 8.96 -25.01 15.22
CA ALA A 770 8.57 -26.37 15.56
C ALA A 770 8.89 -27.31 14.38
N VAL A 771 9.35 -28.52 14.69
CA VAL A 771 9.63 -29.57 13.70
C VAL A 771 8.85 -30.80 14.10
N ARG A 772 8.30 -31.51 13.10
CA ARG A 772 7.62 -32.77 13.35
C ARG A 772 8.57 -33.82 13.92
N ALA A 773 8.23 -34.35 15.10
CA ALA A 773 8.87 -35.53 15.66
C ALA A 773 8.51 -36.80 14.86
N VAL A 774 9.51 -37.65 14.61
CA VAL A 774 9.38 -38.90 13.84
C VAL A 774 10.08 -40.04 14.57
N LYS A 775 9.58 -41.27 14.41
CA LYS A 775 10.35 -42.49 14.74
C LYS A 775 10.84 -43.12 13.44
N PRO A 776 12.15 -43.07 13.13
CA PRO A 776 12.67 -43.62 11.87
C PRO A 776 12.56 -45.16 11.79
N GLN A 777 12.42 -45.84 12.94
CA GLN A 777 12.06 -47.26 13.05
C GLN A 777 11.14 -47.46 14.26
N PRO A 778 10.29 -48.52 14.35
CA PRO A 778 9.34 -48.70 15.45
C PRO A 778 9.97 -48.70 16.86
N ASN A 779 11.19 -49.22 16.98
CA ASN A 779 11.95 -49.30 18.24
C ASN A 779 13.08 -48.24 18.32
N ALA A 780 13.11 -47.27 17.42
CA ALA A 780 14.06 -46.16 17.51
C ALA A 780 13.60 -45.13 18.56
N LYS A 781 14.57 -44.35 19.08
CA LYS A 781 14.26 -43.11 19.79
C LYS A 781 13.49 -42.16 18.86
N LEU A 782 12.73 -41.27 19.48
CA LEU A 782 12.14 -40.12 18.80
C LEU A 782 13.26 -39.23 18.24
N ASP A 783 13.11 -38.80 16.98
CA ASP A 783 14.06 -37.98 16.25
C ASP A 783 13.31 -36.84 15.51
N LEU A 784 14.03 -35.86 14.97
CA LEU A 784 13.45 -34.72 14.25
C LEU A 784 13.36 -35.00 12.75
N SER A 785 12.26 -34.57 12.11
CA SER A 785 12.17 -34.66 10.64
C SER A 785 13.19 -33.74 9.98
N THR A 786 13.97 -34.27 9.04
CA THR A 786 14.98 -33.53 8.26
C THR A 786 14.40 -32.90 6.98
N LYS A 787 13.08 -32.84 6.88
CA LYS A 787 12.32 -32.32 5.73
C LYS A 787 11.92 -30.86 5.96
N PRO A 788 12.30 -29.91 5.09
CA PRO A 788 11.83 -28.52 5.17
C PRO A 788 10.30 -28.36 5.14
N GLU A 789 9.57 -29.33 4.56
CA GLU A 789 8.10 -29.30 4.54
C GLU A 789 7.43 -29.59 5.90
N ASP A 790 8.16 -30.17 6.87
CA ASP A 790 7.70 -30.43 8.25
C ASP A 790 8.08 -29.28 9.21
N GLU A 791 8.78 -28.24 8.75
CA GLU A 791 9.19 -27.09 9.56
C GLU A 791 8.05 -26.07 9.70
N ARG A 792 7.80 -25.61 10.93
CA ARG A 792 6.74 -24.66 11.29
C ARG A 792 7.29 -23.47 12.04
N HIS A 793 7.51 -22.37 11.33
CA HIS A 793 7.82 -21.07 11.93
C HIS A 793 6.61 -20.53 12.73
N PRO A 794 6.84 -19.67 13.74
CA PRO A 794 5.76 -18.98 14.46
C PRO A 794 4.97 -18.06 13.51
N LEU A 795 3.67 -17.89 13.78
CA LEU A 795 2.82 -16.85 13.19
C LEU A 795 3.14 -15.47 13.78
N PHE A 796 3.37 -15.41 15.09
CA PHE A 796 3.63 -14.18 15.82
C PHE A 796 4.67 -14.39 16.92
N ARG A 797 5.36 -13.30 17.28
CA ARG A 797 6.37 -13.26 18.34
C ARG A 797 6.11 -12.05 19.23
N GLY A 798 6.36 -12.19 20.52
CA GLY A 798 6.33 -11.06 21.45
C GLY A 798 7.18 -11.29 22.69
N THR A 799 7.44 -10.21 23.42
CA THR A 799 8.26 -10.23 24.64
C THR A 799 7.57 -9.53 25.79
N LEU A 800 7.80 -10.03 27.00
CA LEU A 800 7.41 -9.43 28.28
C LEU A 800 8.69 -9.26 29.12
N LYS A 801 8.86 -8.08 29.72
CA LYS A 801 10.03 -7.69 30.52
C LYS A 801 9.94 -8.37 31.91
N PRO A 802 11.03 -8.94 32.46
CA PRO A 802 12.42 -8.78 31.99
C PRO A 802 12.92 -9.92 31.08
N ASP A 803 12.39 -11.15 31.20
CA ASP A 803 13.04 -12.38 30.74
C ASP A 803 12.13 -13.32 29.93
N VAL A 804 10.98 -12.85 29.42
CA VAL A 804 9.95 -13.69 28.81
C VAL A 804 9.78 -13.40 27.32
N THR A 805 9.81 -14.45 26.51
CA THR A 805 9.43 -14.43 25.08
C THR A 805 8.29 -15.43 24.85
N PHE A 806 7.32 -15.08 24.01
CA PHE A 806 6.26 -15.98 23.58
C PHE A 806 6.18 -16.05 22.04
N LEU A 807 5.82 -17.23 21.53
CA LEU A 807 5.85 -17.59 20.11
C LEU A 807 4.58 -18.38 19.77
N GLY A 808 3.67 -17.79 19.01
CA GLY A 808 2.44 -18.45 18.58
C GLY A 808 2.65 -19.25 17.31
N PHE A 809 2.21 -20.51 17.26
CA PHE A 809 2.34 -21.40 16.11
C PHE A 809 0.98 -21.69 15.47
N ASN A 810 0.98 -22.00 14.16
CA ASN A 810 -0.22 -22.50 13.48
C ASN A 810 -0.42 -24.01 13.75
N LEU A 811 -0.57 -24.35 15.03
CA LEU A 811 -0.78 -25.69 15.56
C LEU A 811 -1.87 -25.65 16.62
N THR A 812 -2.70 -26.68 16.67
CA THR A 812 -3.56 -27.00 17.81
C THR A 812 -2.85 -27.97 18.76
N ASP A 813 -3.29 -28.04 20.01
CA ASP A 813 -2.77 -28.97 21.01
C ASP A 813 -2.78 -30.44 20.52
N ALA A 814 -3.90 -30.89 19.95
CA ALA A 814 -4.03 -32.24 19.40
C ALA A 814 -3.06 -32.54 18.24
N GLU A 815 -2.65 -31.53 17.46
CA GLU A 815 -1.62 -31.69 16.42
C GLU A 815 -0.21 -31.74 17.00
N ALA A 816 0.05 -31.03 18.10
CA ALA A 816 1.34 -31.01 18.79
C ALA A 816 1.58 -32.28 19.64
N LEU A 817 0.55 -32.78 20.34
CA LEU A 817 0.56 -34.07 21.03
C LEU A 817 0.59 -35.26 20.04
N GLY A 818 0.01 -35.08 18.85
CA GLY A 818 0.04 -36.05 17.77
C GLY A 818 -0.74 -37.34 18.09
N LYS A 819 -0.05 -38.47 18.16
CA LYS A 819 -0.62 -39.75 18.62
C LYS A 819 0.20 -40.25 19.81
N PRO A 820 -0.41 -40.50 20.98
CA PRO A 820 0.32 -40.97 22.14
C PRO A 820 0.96 -42.35 21.85
N PRO A 821 2.27 -42.50 22.09
CA PRO A 821 2.86 -43.82 22.31
C PRO A 821 2.32 -44.39 23.62
N ASN A 822 2.13 -45.71 23.68
CA ASN A 822 1.68 -46.40 24.91
C ASN A 822 2.82 -46.60 25.94
N ASP A 823 3.81 -45.71 26.00
CA ASP A 823 5.02 -45.90 26.81
C ASP A 823 5.57 -44.54 27.35
N PRO A 824 5.85 -44.38 28.66
CA PRO A 824 6.15 -43.06 29.25
C PRO A 824 7.48 -42.38 28.83
N ASN A 825 8.30 -43.01 27.99
CA ASN A 825 9.60 -42.47 27.54
C ASN A 825 9.71 -42.26 26.01
N GLY A 826 8.60 -42.39 25.26
CA GLY A 826 8.51 -42.09 23.83
C GLY A 826 8.44 -43.29 22.91
#